data_AF-A0A0C3H8B8-F1
#
_entry.id   AF-A0A0C3H8B8-F1
#
_cell.length_a   1.000
_cell.length_b   1.000
_cell.length_c   1.000
_cell.angle_alpha   90.00
_cell.angle_beta   90.00
_cell.angle_gamma   90.00
#
_symmetry.space_group_name_H-M   'P 1'
#
loop_
_entity.id
_entity.type
_entity.pdbx_description
1 polymer ?
#
loop_
_entity_poly.entity_id
_entity_poly.type
_entity_poly.pdbx_seq_one_letter_code
_entity_poly.pdbx_strand_id
1 'polypeptide(L)'
;MNMAHVEGVKMISVAFKPTADINDEGTKLWLGSNIGDITEVDVRTQDVVASKANAHNRREIIKIYRHKNEMWTLDDGGTLHLWAPDQTGEPSLSNPHASFRVPKGHTFSVLIGDNLWHAAGKDIRIFKLSMDEKAPFQLLQRPLSQLNAGDVTSGTTLSTQPDRIYFGHVDGKVSIYSTIDHSCLGLVNVSVYKITSLAGIGGNLWAGFSTGMIYVYDTTTNPWLIKKDWRAHHEPIISLVADKSSLYFLDRAHVISLGQDNMLRMWDGLLQDDWIENRMQSQEADFCDLQTIKTLVMTWNAGASTPYHLQHSELDNRFFKDLLQSSDCPDILVFGFQELVDLEDKKTTAKSFFKSKKKDSLEPEHMSHQYRDWRDFLARCLDDFMPRDELYHLLHTSSLVGLFTCIFVRASLRERIRSIYGGEVKRGMGGLHGNKGALIVRFLLDDTSMCFVNCHLAAGQTQTKDRNMDISLILESTILPTEKDMNIRQDSFIGGGDGSMIMDHELCVINGDLNYRIDTMGRDTVVNAVKANNLSKLLERDQLLATRRKNPWFKLRAFTELPITFAPTYKYDVGTDTYDTSEKKRAPAWCDRLMYRGRDRIKQLDYRRHEVRVSDHRPVSGLFTMVVKRVSPKKRAMKLEDCQRQLVEMKEKLVYESSLDYLTDVLGFDKDSSKQLIHQKRKGQ
;
A
#
# COMPACT_ATOMS: atom_id res chain seq x y z
N MET A 1 -17.97 -10.42 -34.40
CA MET A 1 -19.37 -9.99 -34.33
C MET A 1 -19.46 -8.51 -34.68
N ASN A 2 -19.92 -8.17 -35.88
CA ASN A 2 -20.17 -6.78 -36.30
C ASN A 2 -21.69 -6.66 -36.51
N MET A 3 -22.45 -6.64 -35.41
CA MET A 3 -23.89 -6.43 -35.49
C MET A 3 -24.11 -4.98 -35.93
N ALA A 4 -24.72 -4.78 -37.10
CA ALA A 4 -25.13 -3.46 -37.53
C ALA A 4 -26.22 -2.96 -36.58
N HIS A 5 -25.83 -2.17 -35.58
CA HIS A 5 -26.78 -1.51 -34.68
C HIS A 5 -27.34 -0.27 -35.37
N VAL A 6 -28.63 -0.01 -35.14
CA VAL A 6 -29.24 1.25 -35.56
C VAL A 6 -28.52 2.40 -34.85
N GLU A 7 -28.22 3.47 -35.59
CA GLU A 7 -27.52 4.64 -35.07
C GLU A 7 -28.19 5.14 -33.77
N GLY A 8 -27.42 5.24 -32.69
CA GLY A 8 -27.90 5.67 -31.36
C GLY A 8 -28.32 4.53 -30.40
N VAL A 9 -28.37 3.27 -30.84
CA VAL A 9 -28.64 2.11 -29.96
C VAL A 9 -27.34 1.59 -29.36
N LYS A 10 -27.32 1.44 -28.03
CA LYS A 10 -26.18 0.91 -27.26
C LYS A 10 -26.63 -0.28 -26.43
N MET A 11 -25.79 -1.31 -26.36
CA MET A 11 -25.94 -2.39 -25.38
C MET A 11 -25.33 -1.94 -24.05
N ILE A 12 -26.12 -2.00 -22.98
CA ILE A 12 -25.82 -1.43 -21.66
C ILE A 12 -25.54 -2.53 -20.64
N SER A 13 -26.23 -3.66 -20.77
CA SER A 13 -26.10 -4.78 -19.85
C SER A 13 -26.00 -6.11 -20.60
N VAL A 14 -25.32 -7.07 -19.98
CA VAL A 14 -25.08 -8.40 -20.54
C VAL A 14 -25.04 -9.42 -19.42
N ALA A 15 -25.60 -10.60 -19.65
CA ALA A 15 -25.42 -11.77 -18.80
C ALA A 15 -25.55 -13.06 -19.61
N PHE A 16 -24.84 -14.10 -19.18
CA PHE A 16 -25.03 -15.44 -19.72
C PHE A 16 -26.39 -16.00 -19.31
N LYS A 17 -27.10 -16.53 -20.29
CA LYS A 17 -28.37 -17.20 -20.11
C LYS A 17 -28.13 -18.61 -19.52
N PRO A 18 -28.92 -19.05 -18.53
CA PRO A 18 -28.87 -20.43 -18.06
C PRO A 18 -29.29 -21.41 -19.16
N THR A 19 -28.63 -22.56 -19.21
CA THR A 19 -28.94 -23.65 -20.14
C THR A 19 -29.36 -24.91 -19.40
N ALA A 20 -30.16 -25.75 -20.04
CA ALA A 20 -30.59 -27.01 -19.44
C ALA A 20 -29.45 -28.04 -19.34
N ASP A 21 -28.51 -28.01 -20.30
CA ASP A 21 -27.28 -28.80 -20.29
C ASP A 21 -26.10 -27.94 -19.82
N ILE A 22 -25.31 -28.48 -18.89
CA ILE A 22 -24.08 -27.86 -18.39
C ILE A 22 -23.01 -27.69 -19.49
N ASN A 23 -23.04 -28.52 -20.53
CA ASN A 23 -22.11 -28.42 -21.67
C ASN A 23 -22.41 -27.23 -22.59
N ASP A 24 -23.63 -26.70 -22.50
CA ASP A 24 -24.06 -25.51 -23.23
C ASP A 24 -23.95 -24.23 -22.38
N GLU A 25 -23.44 -24.34 -21.14
CA GLU A 25 -23.20 -23.16 -20.32
C GLU A 25 -22.20 -22.21 -20.98
N GLY A 26 -22.52 -20.92 -20.95
CA GLY A 26 -21.73 -19.88 -21.62
C GLY A 26 -21.96 -19.75 -23.13
N THR A 27 -22.86 -20.52 -23.73
CA THR A 27 -23.12 -20.46 -25.19
C THR A 27 -24.12 -19.39 -25.59
N LYS A 28 -25.01 -18.97 -24.67
CA LYS A 28 -26.06 -17.98 -24.94
C LYS A 28 -25.93 -16.78 -24.02
N LEU A 29 -26.12 -15.58 -24.58
CA LEU A 29 -26.08 -14.30 -23.87
C LEU A 29 -27.38 -13.55 -24.06
N TRP A 30 -27.82 -12.83 -23.03
CA TRP A 30 -28.81 -11.76 -23.18
C TRP A 30 -28.12 -10.40 -23.14
N LEU A 31 -28.44 -9.55 -24.11
CA LEU A 31 -27.99 -8.17 -24.24
C LEU A 31 -29.17 -7.24 -24.01
N GLY A 32 -29.03 -6.32 -23.06
CA GLY A 32 -30.01 -5.28 -22.76
C GLY A 32 -29.57 -3.95 -23.35
N SER A 33 -30.48 -3.24 -24.01
CA SER A 33 -30.17 -1.97 -24.69
C SER A 33 -30.62 -0.73 -23.91
N ASN A 34 -30.13 0.44 -24.35
CA ASN A 34 -30.56 1.75 -23.87
C ASN A 34 -32.00 2.11 -24.26
N ILE A 35 -32.62 1.37 -25.19
CA ILE A 35 -34.00 1.57 -25.65
C ILE A 35 -34.97 0.51 -25.11
N GLY A 36 -34.55 -0.31 -24.15
CA GLY A 36 -35.43 -1.28 -23.50
C GLY A 36 -35.66 -2.57 -24.28
N ASP A 37 -34.86 -2.84 -25.30
CA ASP A 37 -34.88 -4.09 -26.05
C ASP A 37 -33.94 -5.12 -25.42
N ILE A 38 -34.33 -6.39 -25.44
CA ILE A 38 -33.48 -7.53 -25.07
C ILE A 38 -33.19 -8.37 -26.31
N THR A 39 -31.94 -8.73 -26.51
CA THR A 39 -31.49 -9.62 -27.61
C THR A 39 -30.77 -10.83 -27.05
N GLU A 40 -31.19 -12.02 -27.45
CA GLU A 40 -30.51 -13.29 -27.19
C GLU A 40 -29.54 -13.58 -28.34
N VAL A 41 -28.28 -13.87 -28.00
CA VAL A 41 -27.20 -14.11 -28.95
C VAL A 41 -26.53 -15.43 -28.64
N ASP A 42 -26.28 -16.22 -29.68
CA ASP A 42 -25.43 -17.41 -29.60
C ASP A 42 -23.96 -16.98 -29.77
N VAL A 43 -23.14 -17.31 -28.78
CA VAL A 43 -21.72 -16.94 -28.73
C VAL A 43 -20.89 -17.70 -29.77
N ARG A 44 -21.25 -18.96 -30.05
CA ARG A 44 -20.52 -19.84 -30.97
C ARG A 44 -20.75 -19.42 -32.41
N THR A 45 -22.02 -19.23 -32.80
CA THR A 45 -22.36 -18.85 -34.18
C THR A 45 -22.29 -17.35 -34.42
N GLN A 46 -22.30 -16.56 -33.34
CA GLN A 46 -22.39 -15.10 -33.37
C GLN A 46 -23.73 -14.57 -33.92
N ASP A 47 -24.77 -15.41 -33.94
CA ASP A 47 -26.08 -15.05 -34.47
C ASP A 47 -27.04 -14.58 -33.37
N VAL A 48 -27.97 -13.71 -33.77
CA VAL A 48 -29.13 -13.37 -32.94
C VAL A 48 -30.13 -14.52 -33.00
N VAL A 49 -30.40 -15.13 -31.86
CA VAL A 49 -31.35 -16.24 -31.72
C VAL A 49 -32.78 -15.70 -31.57
N ALA A 50 -32.95 -14.66 -30.76
CA ALA A 50 -34.24 -14.04 -30.51
C ALA A 50 -34.06 -12.57 -30.09
N SER A 51 -35.07 -11.75 -30.34
CA SER A 51 -35.13 -10.37 -29.84
C SER A 51 -36.53 -10.05 -29.34
N LYS A 52 -36.61 -9.34 -28.22
CA LYS A 52 -37.84 -8.75 -27.72
C LYS A 52 -37.70 -7.24 -27.68
N ALA A 53 -38.39 -6.59 -28.62
CA ALA A 53 -38.51 -5.14 -28.63
C ALA A 53 -39.38 -4.66 -27.47
N ASN A 54 -39.03 -3.50 -26.92
CA ASN A 54 -39.77 -2.81 -25.87
C ASN A 54 -40.04 -3.69 -24.62
N ALA A 55 -39.09 -4.56 -24.27
CA ALA A 55 -39.17 -5.38 -23.06
C ALA A 55 -39.27 -4.51 -21.79
N HIS A 56 -38.65 -3.32 -21.81
CA HIS A 56 -38.68 -2.32 -20.73
C HIS A 56 -39.25 -0.97 -21.18
N ASN A 57 -40.36 -0.91 -21.94
CA ASN A 57 -41.07 0.36 -22.21
C ASN A 57 -40.18 1.58 -22.58
N ARG A 58 -39.19 1.37 -23.46
CA ARG A 58 -38.19 2.38 -23.88
C ARG A 58 -37.29 2.94 -22.78
N ARG A 59 -37.09 2.17 -21.71
CA ARG A 59 -36.19 2.46 -20.60
C ARG A 59 -34.88 1.70 -20.75
N GLU A 60 -33.81 2.28 -20.23
CA GLU A 60 -32.47 1.69 -20.33
C GLU A 60 -32.36 0.47 -19.41
N ILE A 61 -31.95 -0.69 -19.96
CA ILE A 61 -31.76 -1.91 -19.17
C ILE A 61 -30.38 -1.86 -18.52
N ILE A 62 -30.34 -1.38 -17.28
CA ILE A 62 -29.11 -1.13 -16.53
C ILE A 62 -28.47 -2.41 -15.96
N LYS A 63 -29.25 -3.47 -15.72
CA LYS A 63 -28.73 -4.75 -15.22
C LYS A 63 -29.53 -5.95 -15.74
N ILE A 64 -28.80 -7.04 -15.99
CA ILE A 64 -29.34 -8.38 -16.17
C ILE A 64 -28.66 -9.26 -15.13
N TYR A 65 -29.45 -10.00 -14.36
CA TYR A 65 -28.96 -10.99 -13.41
C TYR A 65 -29.37 -12.37 -13.86
N ARG A 66 -28.48 -13.33 -13.63
CA ARG A 66 -28.84 -14.74 -13.61
C ARG A 66 -29.18 -15.11 -12.16
N HIS A 67 -30.31 -15.78 -11.97
CA HIS A 67 -30.69 -16.39 -10.69
C HIS A 67 -31.03 -17.86 -10.95
N LYS A 68 -30.06 -18.76 -10.72
CA LYS A 68 -30.20 -20.21 -11.02
C LYS A 68 -30.58 -20.40 -12.51
N ASN A 69 -31.79 -20.90 -12.77
CA ASN A 69 -32.36 -21.13 -14.11
C ASN A 69 -33.27 -19.98 -14.60
N GLU A 70 -33.31 -18.85 -13.89
CA GLU A 70 -34.05 -17.65 -14.29
C GLU A 70 -33.12 -16.53 -14.74
N MET A 71 -33.69 -15.59 -15.50
CA MET A 71 -33.05 -14.32 -15.85
C MET A 71 -33.89 -13.18 -15.32
N TRP A 72 -33.26 -12.17 -14.74
CA TRP A 72 -33.93 -11.00 -14.18
C TRP A 72 -33.38 -9.72 -14.81
N THR A 73 -34.24 -8.83 -15.29
CA THR A 73 -33.82 -7.59 -15.97
C THR A 73 -34.35 -6.36 -15.23
N LEU A 74 -33.48 -5.37 -15.02
CA LEU A 74 -33.76 -4.15 -14.28
C LEU A 74 -33.51 -2.93 -15.17
N ASP A 75 -34.47 -2.00 -15.20
CA ASP A 75 -34.32 -0.71 -15.88
C ASP A 75 -34.02 0.48 -14.95
N ASP A 76 -33.60 1.60 -15.55
CA ASP A 76 -33.33 2.88 -14.87
C ASP A 76 -34.57 3.49 -14.17
N GLY A 77 -35.77 3.09 -14.60
CA GLY A 77 -37.04 3.44 -13.99
C GLY A 77 -37.42 2.62 -12.76
N GLY A 78 -36.63 1.60 -12.41
CA GLY A 78 -36.87 0.70 -11.29
C GLY A 78 -37.87 -0.42 -11.59
N THR A 79 -38.17 -0.71 -12.86
CA THR A 79 -38.95 -1.92 -13.22
C THR A 79 -38.02 -3.12 -13.21
N LEU A 80 -38.38 -4.16 -12.44
CA LEU A 80 -37.67 -5.43 -12.39
C LEU A 80 -38.57 -6.51 -13.02
N HIS A 81 -38.15 -7.10 -14.13
CA HIS A 81 -38.82 -8.21 -14.78
C HIS A 81 -38.11 -9.52 -14.47
N LEU A 82 -38.88 -10.56 -14.13
CA LEU A 82 -38.36 -11.91 -13.96
C LEU A 82 -38.82 -12.78 -15.13
N TRP A 83 -37.88 -13.54 -15.67
CA TRP A 83 -38.04 -14.40 -16.83
C TRP A 83 -37.77 -15.84 -16.39
N ALA A 84 -38.84 -16.61 -16.24
CA ALA A 84 -38.78 -17.98 -15.74
C ALA A 84 -38.44 -18.95 -16.88
N PRO A 85 -37.89 -20.14 -16.55
CA PRO A 85 -37.74 -21.21 -17.52
C PRO A 85 -39.09 -21.65 -18.10
N ASP A 86 -39.11 -21.92 -19.40
CA ASP A 86 -40.26 -22.53 -20.06
C ASP A 86 -40.18 -24.07 -20.06
N GLN A 87 -40.94 -24.74 -20.93
CA GLN A 87 -40.96 -26.20 -21.02
C GLN A 87 -39.60 -26.82 -21.37
N THR A 88 -38.68 -26.03 -21.94
CA THR A 88 -37.30 -26.46 -22.24
C THR A 88 -36.39 -26.44 -21.02
N GLY A 89 -36.85 -25.89 -19.88
CA GLY A 89 -36.02 -25.66 -18.70
C GLY A 89 -35.13 -24.40 -18.82
N GLU A 90 -35.26 -23.63 -19.91
CA GLU A 90 -34.52 -22.39 -20.14
C GLU A 90 -35.46 -21.18 -20.19
N PRO A 91 -35.01 -19.98 -19.76
CA PRO A 91 -35.81 -18.78 -19.87
C PRO A 91 -35.91 -18.33 -21.33
N SER A 92 -37.08 -17.83 -21.73
CA SER A 92 -37.30 -17.33 -23.09
C SER A 92 -37.76 -15.88 -23.13
N LEU A 93 -37.51 -15.20 -24.25
CA LEU A 93 -37.92 -13.81 -24.48
C LEU A 93 -39.42 -13.67 -24.85
N SER A 94 -40.26 -14.59 -24.35
CA SER A 94 -41.70 -14.60 -24.61
C SER A 94 -42.40 -13.48 -23.82
N ASN A 95 -42.76 -13.69 -22.56
CA ASN A 95 -43.23 -12.64 -21.65
C ASN A 95 -42.61 -12.83 -20.26
N PRO A 96 -42.33 -11.73 -19.53
CA PRO A 96 -41.88 -11.85 -18.16
C PRO A 96 -42.99 -12.48 -17.32
N HIS A 97 -42.63 -13.42 -16.45
CA HIS A 97 -43.59 -14.13 -15.61
C HIS A 97 -44.07 -13.26 -14.45
N ALA A 98 -43.21 -12.37 -13.96
CA ALA A 98 -43.52 -11.43 -12.88
C ALA A 98 -42.81 -10.08 -13.11
N SER A 99 -43.39 -9.03 -12.54
CA SER A 99 -42.88 -7.66 -12.64
C SER A 99 -43.01 -6.95 -11.30
N PHE A 100 -41.92 -6.35 -10.84
CA PHE A 100 -41.83 -5.64 -9.58
C PHE A 100 -41.30 -4.22 -9.75
N ARG A 101 -41.45 -3.41 -8.70
CA ARG A 101 -40.92 -2.05 -8.62
C ARG A 101 -39.92 -1.92 -7.50
N VAL A 102 -38.70 -1.50 -7.84
CA VAL A 102 -37.67 -1.10 -6.89
C VAL A 102 -37.47 0.43 -6.97
N PRO A 103 -36.85 1.07 -5.95
CA PRO A 103 -36.53 2.49 -6.01
C PRO A 103 -35.71 2.87 -7.24
N LYS A 104 -35.90 4.10 -7.70
CA LYS A 104 -35.09 4.71 -8.77
C LYS A 104 -33.74 5.19 -8.22
N GLY A 105 -32.81 5.52 -9.12
CA GLY A 105 -31.50 6.04 -8.75
C GLY A 105 -30.53 4.94 -8.34
N HIS A 106 -30.61 3.78 -9.02
CA HIS A 106 -29.71 2.65 -8.84
C HIS A 106 -28.25 3.10 -8.90
N THR A 107 -27.49 2.73 -7.87
CA THR A 107 -26.03 2.91 -7.85
C THR A 107 -25.30 1.57 -7.84
N PHE A 108 -25.85 0.57 -7.16
CA PHE A 108 -25.31 -0.78 -7.12
C PHE A 108 -26.40 -1.80 -6.77
N SER A 109 -26.19 -3.05 -7.17
CA SER A 109 -27.03 -4.17 -6.76
C SER A 109 -26.34 -5.50 -6.99
N VAL A 110 -26.74 -6.49 -6.20
CA VAL A 110 -26.24 -7.88 -6.28
C VAL A 110 -27.29 -8.86 -5.79
N LEU A 111 -27.27 -10.07 -6.35
CA LEU A 111 -28.06 -11.21 -5.85
C LEU A 111 -27.22 -12.03 -4.87
N ILE A 112 -27.79 -12.31 -3.70
CA ILE A 112 -27.22 -13.24 -2.71
C ILE A 112 -28.33 -14.17 -2.25
N GLY A 113 -28.18 -15.47 -2.54
CA GLY A 113 -29.29 -16.41 -2.43
C GLY A 113 -30.48 -15.92 -3.25
N ASP A 114 -31.66 -15.86 -2.64
CA ASP A 114 -32.91 -15.40 -3.27
C ASP A 114 -33.21 -13.91 -3.03
N ASN A 115 -32.23 -13.16 -2.49
CA ASN A 115 -32.39 -11.77 -2.11
C ASN A 115 -31.64 -10.83 -3.08
N LEU A 116 -32.37 -9.86 -3.62
CA LEU A 116 -31.80 -8.72 -4.34
C LEU A 116 -31.46 -7.62 -3.35
N TRP A 117 -30.16 -7.38 -3.17
CA TRP A 117 -29.64 -6.21 -2.48
C TRP A 117 -29.54 -5.08 -3.47
N HIS A 118 -30.27 -4.00 -3.24
CA HIS A 118 -30.39 -2.87 -4.15
C HIS A 118 -30.03 -1.58 -3.42
N ALA A 119 -29.02 -0.89 -3.92
CA ALA A 119 -28.59 0.41 -3.42
C ALA A 119 -29.05 1.54 -4.35
N ALA A 120 -29.62 2.59 -3.74
CA ALA A 120 -29.93 3.84 -4.39
C ALA A 120 -29.32 4.99 -3.58
N GLY A 121 -28.17 5.49 -4.04
CA GLY A 121 -27.35 6.43 -3.28
C GLY A 121 -26.79 5.74 -2.02
N LYS A 122 -27.22 6.20 -0.84
CA LYS A 122 -26.79 5.65 0.47
C LYS A 122 -27.70 4.56 1.02
N ASP A 123 -28.92 4.46 0.48
CA ASP A 123 -29.95 3.57 0.98
C ASP A 123 -29.81 2.20 0.33
N ILE A 124 -29.67 1.16 1.16
CA ILE A 124 -29.68 -0.24 0.72
C ILE A 124 -31.01 -0.86 1.14
N ARG A 125 -31.75 -1.42 0.18
CA ARG A 125 -32.98 -2.18 0.41
C ARG A 125 -32.80 -3.62 -0.06
N ILE A 126 -33.50 -4.53 0.61
CA ILE A 126 -33.39 -5.97 0.35
C ILE A 126 -34.77 -6.47 -0.09
N PHE A 127 -34.80 -7.06 -1.27
CA PHE A 127 -36.01 -7.62 -1.86
C PHE A 127 -35.89 -9.13 -1.95
N LYS A 128 -36.88 -9.85 -1.42
CA LYS A 128 -36.96 -11.31 -1.54
C LYS A 128 -37.94 -11.66 -2.63
N LEU A 129 -37.45 -12.36 -3.64
CA LEU A 129 -38.23 -12.75 -4.80
C LEU A 129 -38.61 -14.23 -4.63
N SER A 130 -39.62 -14.45 -3.79
CA SER A 130 -40.18 -15.76 -3.47
C SER A 130 -41.40 -16.05 -4.36
N MET A 131 -41.60 -17.32 -4.71
CA MET A 131 -42.82 -17.82 -5.35
C MET A 131 -44.02 -17.89 -4.39
N ASP A 132 -43.81 -17.66 -3.09
CA ASP A 132 -44.89 -17.59 -2.10
C ASP A 132 -45.49 -16.16 -2.08
N GLU A 133 -46.71 -16.01 -2.60
CA GLU A 133 -47.46 -14.76 -2.65
C GLU A 133 -47.66 -14.09 -1.27
N LYS A 134 -47.47 -14.83 -0.17
CA LYS A 134 -47.58 -14.30 1.20
C LYS A 134 -46.29 -13.67 1.73
N ALA A 135 -45.15 -13.90 1.09
CA ALA A 135 -43.87 -13.34 1.55
C ALA A 135 -43.77 -11.85 1.16
N PRO A 136 -43.33 -10.96 2.07
CA PRO A 136 -43.17 -9.55 1.74
C PRO A 136 -42.04 -9.39 0.71
N PHE A 137 -42.36 -8.78 -0.44
CA PHE A 137 -41.38 -8.49 -1.51
C PHE A 137 -40.19 -7.66 -1.00
N GLN A 138 -40.43 -6.69 -0.12
CA GLN A 138 -39.39 -5.92 0.57
C GLN A 138 -39.26 -6.40 2.01
N LEU A 139 -38.06 -6.87 2.39
CA LEU A 139 -37.84 -7.51 3.70
C LEU A 139 -37.78 -6.52 4.86
N LEU A 140 -37.27 -5.31 4.62
CA LEU A 140 -37.04 -4.30 5.66
C LEU A 140 -37.97 -3.11 5.49
N GLN A 141 -38.55 -2.62 6.58
CA GLN A 141 -39.37 -1.39 6.54
C GLN A 141 -38.53 -0.14 6.29
N ARG A 142 -37.29 -0.11 6.83
CA ARG A 142 -36.34 1.00 6.66
C ARG A 142 -35.13 0.53 5.85
N PRO A 143 -34.57 1.38 4.96
CA PRO A 143 -33.34 1.04 4.28
C PRO A 143 -32.18 0.93 5.27
N LEU A 144 -31.21 0.08 4.95
CA LEU A 144 -29.93 0.03 5.62
C LEU A 144 -29.08 1.19 5.10
N SER A 145 -28.57 2.03 6.00
CA SER A 145 -27.65 3.11 5.66
C SER A 145 -26.80 3.49 6.87
N GLN A 146 -25.61 4.04 6.63
CA GLN A 146 -24.70 4.51 7.68
C GLN A 146 -24.52 6.02 7.58
N LEU A 147 -24.74 6.74 8.69
CA LEU A 147 -24.69 8.21 8.73
C LEU A 147 -23.34 8.77 8.24
N ASN A 148 -22.25 8.06 8.56
CA ASN A 148 -20.88 8.48 8.27
C ASN A 148 -20.32 7.87 6.97
N ALA A 149 -21.18 7.30 6.11
CA ALA A 149 -20.79 6.74 4.82
C ALA A 149 -21.35 7.55 3.66
N GLY A 150 -20.60 7.57 2.55
CA GLY A 150 -21.05 8.11 1.28
C GLY A 150 -22.00 7.15 0.55
N ASP A 151 -22.34 7.50 -0.69
CA ASP A 151 -23.13 6.66 -1.58
C ASP A 151 -22.43 5.33 -1.83
N VAL A 152 -23.21 4.26 -1.96
CA VAL A 152 -22.74 2.92 -2.28
C VAL A 152 -22.39 2.87 -3.77
N THR A 153 -21.19 2.42 -4.10
CA THR A 153 -20.70 2.29 -5.48
C THR A 153 -20.62 0.84 -5.94
N SER A 154 -20.45 -0.08 -5.00
CA SER A 154 -20.11 -1.47 -5.28
C SER A 154 -20.39 -2.36 -4.08
N GLY A 155 -20.40 -3.66 -4.30
CA GLY A 155 -20.53 -4.64 -3.23
C GLY A 155 -20.18 -6.04 -3.67
N THR A 156 -19.84 -6.89 -2.71
CA THR A 156 -19.43 -8.28 -2.97
C THR A 156 -19.55 -9.13 -1.71
N THR A 157 -19.37 -10.45 -1.85
CA THR A 157 -19.28 -11.42 -0.76
C THR A 157 -17.93 -12.13 -0.81
N LEU A 158 -17.55 -12.74 0.30
CA LEU A 158 -16.35 -13.59 0.38
C LEU A 158 -16.80 -15.03 0.66
N SER A 159 -16.32 -16.00 -0.11
CA SER A 159 -16.65 -17.42 0.08
C SER A 159 -16.27 -17.95 1.47
N THR A 160 -15.25 -17.36 2.10
CA THR A 160 -14.79 -17.70 3.45
C THR A 160 -15.65 -17.10 4.57
N GLN A 161 -16.49 -16.10 4.25
CA GLN A 161 -17.40 -15.41 5.18
C GLN A 161 -18.77 -15.22 4.50
N PRO A 162 -19.49 -16.33 4.18
CA PRO A 162 -20.73 -16.28 3.39
C PRO A 162 -21.90 -15.59 4.12
N ASP A 163 -21.79 -15.46 5.44
CA ASP A 163 -22.71 -14.72 6.31
C ASP A 163 -22.58 -13.19 6.16
N ARG A 164 -21.69 -12.69 5.29
CA ARG A 164 -21.38 -11.26 5.16
C ARG A 164 -21.45 -10.75 3.73
N ILE A 165 -21.97 -9.53 3.60
CA ILE A 165 -21.89 -8.71 2.40
C ILE A 165 -21.11 -7.43 2.71
N TYR A 166 -20.24 -7.04 1.79
CA TYR A 166 -19.39 -5.85 1.87
C TYR A 166 -19.88 -4.84 0.83
N PHE A 167 -20.10 -3.59 1.24
CA PHE A 167 -20.46 -2.49 0.34
C PHE A 167 -19.39 -1.41 0.34
N GLY A 168 -18.87 -1.09 -0.83
CA GLY A 168 -17.91 -0.01 -1.05
C GLY A 168 -18.62 1.32 -1.22
N HIS A 169 -18.06 2.37 -0.61
CA HIS A 169 -18.63 3.72 -0.63
C HIS A 169 -17.72 4.72 -1.35
N VAL A 170 -18.35 5.79 -1.89
CA VAL A 170 -17.64 6.87 -2.61
C VAL A 170 -16.58 7.59 -1.78
N ASP A 171 -16.62 7.47 -0.45
CA ASP A 171 -15.75 8.13 0.50
C ASP A 171 -14.69 7.19 1.11
N GLY A 172 -14.41 6.07 0.44
CA GLY A 172 -13.32 5.15 0.78
C GLY A 172 -13.63 4.21 1.95
N LYS A 173 -14.89 4.12 2.35
CA LYS A 173 -15.35 3.20 3.41
C LYS A 173 -15.95 1.92 2.85
N VAL A 174 -15.92 0.87 3.66
CA VAL A 174 -16.65 -0.38 3.44
C VAL A 174 -17.60 -0.61 4.60
N SER A 175 -18.91 -0.69 4.33
CA SER A 175 -19.89 -1.16 5.31
C SER A 175 -20.10 -2.67 5.17
N ILE A 176 -20.32 -3.34 6.29
CA ILE A 176 -20.43 -4.79 6.37
C ILE A 176 -21.78 -5.12 7.00
N TYR A 177 -22.58 -5.94 6.33
CA TYR A 177 -23.86 -6.42 6.85
C TYR A 177 -23.90 -7.93 6.88
N SER A 178 -24.65 -8.46 7.85
CA SER A 178 -25.01 -9.88 7.91
C SER A 178 -26.00 -10.22 6.81
N THR A 179 -25.76 -11.30 6.08
CA THR A 179 -26.71 -11.81 5.06
C THR A 179 -27.87 -12.59 5.67
N ILE A 180 -27.80 -12.89 6.97
CA ILE A 180 -28.78 -13.70 7.71
C ILE A 180 -29.84 -12.82 8.37
N ASP A 181 -29.41 -11.84 9.18
CA ASP A 181 -30.28 -10.98 9.99
C ASP A 181 -30.25 -9.51 9.57
N HIS A 182 -29.45 -9.17 8.55
CA HIS A 182 -29.30 -7.82 8.00
C HIS A 182 -28.74 -6.77 8.97
N SER A 183 -28.15 -7.22 10.09
CA SER A 183 -27.49 -6.34 11.05
C SER A 183 -26.20 -5.73 10.48
N CYS A 184 -25.87 -4.50 10.89
CA CYS A 184 -24.58 -3.88 10.55
C CYS A 184 -23.47 -4.45 11.44
N LEU A 185 -22.50 -5.12 10.82
CA LEU A 185 -21.38 -5.76 11.49
C LEU A 185 -20.18 -4.81 11.65
N GLY A 186 -20.08 -3.78 10.80
CA GLY A 186 -19.00 -2.80 10.89
C GLY A 186 -18.97 -1.78 9.76
N LEU A 187 -18.20 -0.72 10.00
CA LEU A 187 -17.86 0.31 9.01
C LEU A 187 -16.36 0.58 9.08
N VAL A 188 -15.64 0.19 8.03
CA VAL A 188 -14.18 0.27 7.96
C VAL A 188 -13.77 1.35 6.97
N ASN A 189 -12.89 2.26 7.37
CA ASN A 189 -12.27 3.20 6.44
C ASN A 189 -11.05 2.53 5.81
N VAL A 190 -11.13 2.19 4.52
CA VAL A 190 -10.11 1.42 3.79
C VAL A 190 -9.31 2.27 2.81
N SER A 191 -9.67 3.54 2.59
CA SER A 191 -8.88 4.47 1.79
C SER A 191 -9.37 5.90 1.98
N VAL A 192 -8.54 6.88 1.63
CA VAL A 192 -8.99 8.26 1.41
C VAL A 192 -9.58 8.48 0.01
N TYR A 193 -9.41 7.51 -0.89
CA TYR A 193 -9.87 7.57 -2.27
C TYR A 193 -11.25 6.93 -2.44
N LYS A 194 -12.00 7.38 -3.45
CA LYS A 194 -13.31 6.82 -3.80
C LYS A 194 -13.16 5.36 -4.24
N ILE A 195 -13.88 4.45 -3.58
CA ILE A 195 -14.05 3.07 -4.05
C ILE A 195 -15.02 3.11 -5.23
N THR A 196 -14.62 2.54 -6.35
CA THR A 196 -15.44 2.44 -7.56
C THR A 196 -15.98 1.04 -7.76
N SER A 197 -15.26 0.02 -7.30
CA SER A 197 -15.61 -1.38 -7.49
C SER A 197 -15.03 -2.26 -6.39
N LEU A 198 -15.75 -3.33 -6.07
CA LEU A 198 -15.31 -4.38 -5.15
C LEU A 198 -15.46 -5.74 -5.83
N ALA A 199 -14.55 -6.66 -5.53
CA ALA A 199 -14.65 -8.07 -5.92
C ALA A 199 -14.14 -8.97 -4.79
N GLY A 200 -14.76 -10.13 -4.62
CA GLY A 200 -14.37 -11.13 -3.63
C GLY A 200 -13.88 -12.40 -4.31
N ILE A 201 -12.65 -12.82 -4.02
CA ILE A 201 -12.08 -14.08 -4.53
C ILE A 201 -10.99 -14.60 -3.61
N GLY A 202 -10.93 -15.93 -3.41
CA GLY A 202 -9.89 -16.58 -2.59
C GLY A 202 -9.85 -16.08 -1.14
N GLY A 203 -10.99 -15.68 -0.58
CA GLY A 203 -11.11 -15.10 0.76
C GLY A 203 -10.60 -13.66 0.92
N ASN A 204 -10.11 -13.03 -0.15
CA ASN A 204 -9.60 -11.66 -0.12
C ASN A 204 -10.64 -10.69 -0.71
N LEU A 205 -10.71 -9.48 -0.13
CA LEU A 205 -11.50 -8.38 -0.66
C LEU A 205 -10.64 -7.50 -1.56
N TRP A 206 -10.98 -7.42 -2.83
CA TRP A 206 -10.34 -6.56 -3.81
C TRP A 206 -11.13 -5.26 -3.93
N ALA A 207 -10.45 -4.12 -3.84
CA ALA A 207 -11.04 -2.81 -4.02
C ALA A 207 -10.34 -2.03 -5.13
N GLY A 208 -11.14 -1.53 -6.07
CA GLY A 208 -10.70 -0.64 -7.13
C GLY A 208 -11.05 0.80 -6.78
N PHE A 209 -10.12 1.72 -7.05
CA PHE A 209 -10.26 3.12 -6.68
C PHE A 209 -10.34 4.05 -7.89
N SER A 210 -10.85 5.26 -7.63
CA SER A 210 -10.86 6.36 -8.59
C SER A 210 -9.46 6.84 -9.00
N THR A 211 -8.40 6.35 -8.37
CA THR A 211 -7.01 6.68 -8.70
C THR A 211 -6.37 5.73 -9.70
N GLY A 212 -7.08 4.66 -10.10
CA GLY A 212 -6.50 3.58 -10.91
C GLY A 212 -5.78 2.51 -10.07
N MET A 213 -5.77 2.63 -8.75
CA MET A 213 -5.16 1.66 -7.84
C MET A 213 -6.09 0.48 -7.54
N ILE A 214 -5.51 -0.71 -7.35
CA ILE A 214 -6.18 -1.88 -6.75
C ILE A 214 -5.52 -2.19 -5.41
N TYR A 215 -6.32 -2.38 -4.37
CA TYR A 215 -5.85 -2.86 -3.06
C TYR A 215 -6.54 -4.18 -2.75
N VAL A 216 -5.79 -5.12 -2.16
CA VAL A 216 -6.29 -6.43 -1.72
C VAL A 216 -6.19 -6.51 -0.21
N TYR A 217 -7.32 -6.72 0.45
CA TYR A 217 -7.43 -6.74 1.90
C TYR A 217 -7.68 -8.16 2.44
N ASP A 218 -6.99 -8.48 3.53
CA ASP A 218 -7.40 -9.52 4.46
C ASP A 218 -8.41 -8.92 5.45
N THR A 219 -9.64 -9.40 5.39
CA THR A 219 -10.74 -8.92 6.23
C THR A 219 -10.88 -9.70 7.55
N THR A 220 -10.04 -10.72 7.77
CA THR A 220 -10.07 -11.57 8.98
C THR A 220 -9.35 -10.94 10.17
N THR A 221 -8.48 -9.96 9.93
CA THR A 221 -7.73 -9.24 10.97
C THR A 221 -8.46 -7.97 11.40
N ASN A 222 -8.21 -7.47 12.61
CA ASN A 222 -8.66 -6.14 13.04
C ASN A 222 -7.48 -5.34 13.63
N PRO A 223 -7.04 -4.24 12.98
CA PRO A 223 -7.53 -3.68 11.72
C PRO A 223 -7.28 -4.59 10.50
N TRP A 224 -7.99 -4.35 9.41
CA TRP A 224 -7.77 -5.05 8.14
C TRP A 224 -6.33 -4.85 7.64
N LEU A 225 -5.71 -5.93 7.18
CA LEU A 225 -4.36 -5.89 6.61
C LEU A 225 -4.46 -5.71 5.09
N ILE A 226 -3.66 -4.82 4.53
CA ILE A 226 -3.45 -4.75 3.08
C ILE A 226 -2.44 -5.83 2.72
N LYS A 227 -2.87 -6.83 1.95
CA LYS A 227 -1.99 -7.89 1.44
C LYS A 227 -1.13 -7.38 0.28
N LYS A 228 -1.73 -6.55 -0.58
CA LYS A 228 -1.05 -5.98 -1.76
C LYS A 228 -1.78 -4.73 -2.25
N ASP A 229 -1.03 -3.78 -2.79
CA ASP A 229 -1.56 -2.66 -3.56
C ASP A 229 -0.65 -2.33 -4.75
N TRP A 230 -1.25 -1.88 -5.86
CA TRP A 230 -0.51 -1.45 -7.05
C TRP A 230 -1.37 -0.56 -7.93
N ARG A 231 -0.70 0.18 -8.83
CA ARG A 231 -1.37 0.93 -9.90
C ARG A 231 -1.74 0.00 -11.03
N ALA A 232 -3.01 -0.40 -11.07
CA ALA A 232 -3.55 -1.25 -12.11
C ALA A 232 -3.81 -0.46 -13.41
N HIS A 233 -4.30 0.77 -13.28
CA HIS A 233 -4.67 1.65 -14.40
C HIS A 233 -4.11 3.07 -14.19
N HIS A 234 -3.92 3.79 -15.30
CA HIS A 234 -3.53 5.20 -15.22
C HIS A 234 -4.72 6.09 -14.85
N GLU A 235 -5.92 5.67 -15.24
CA GLU A 235 -7.20 6.34 -15.03
C GLU A 235 -8.08 5.57 -14.02
N PRO A 236 -9.19 6.16 -13.53
CA PRO A 236 -10.10 5.51 -12.58
C PRO A 236 -10.53 4.10 -13.00
N ILE A 237 -10.57 3.17 -12.05
CA ILE A 237 -11.15 1.85 -12.28
C ILE A 237 -12.66 1.98 -12.41
N ILE A 238 -13.22 1.41 -13.46
CA ILE A 238 -14.67 1.36 -13.72
C ILE A 238 -15.27 0.14 -13.05
N SER A 239 -14.65 -1.03 -13.22
CA SER A 239 -15.19 -2.30 -12.75
C SER A 239 -14.10 -3.28 -12.36
N LEU A 240 -14.41 -4.10 -11.36
CA LEU A 240 -13.68 -5.31 -11.00
C LEU A 240 -14.65 -6.47 -11.05
N VAL A 241 -14.29 -7.53 -11.77
CA VAL A 241 -15.08 -8.75 -11.88
C VAL A 241 -14.22 -9.94 -11.50
N ALA A 242 -14.66 -10.67 -10.49
CA ALA A 242 -14.14 -11.99 -10.15
C ALA A 242 -15.04 -13.03 -10.82
N ASP A 243 -14.51 -13.78 -11.78
CA ASP A 243 -15.28 -14.82 -12.46
C ASP A 243 -15.32 -16.09 -11.60
N LYS A 244 -16.51 -16.38 -11.06
CA LYS A 244 -16.76 -17.58 -10.26
C LYS A 244 -16.68 -18.87 -11.09
N SER A 245 -16.97 -18.79 -12.39
CA SER A 245 -16.98 -19.96 -13.28
C SER A 245 -15.56 -20.42 -13.64
N SER A 246 -14.59 -19.50 -13.71
CA SER A 246 -13.19 -19.79 -14.03
C SER A 246 -12.56 -20.84 -13.11
N LEU A 247 -12.93 -20.87 -11.83
CA LEU A 247 -12.42 -21.88 -10.91
C LEU A 247 -12.97 -23.27 -11.25
N TYR A 248 -14.24 -23.36 -11.62
CA TYR A 248 -14.83 -24.63 -12.04
C TYR A 248 -14.32 -25.06 -13.41
N PHE A 249 -14.26 -24.18 -14.43
CA PHE A 249 -13.94 -24.58 -15.80
C PHE A 249 -12.44 -24.60 -16.12
N LEU A 250 -11.67 -23.65 -15.59
CA LEU A 250 -10.28 -23.40 -15.98
C LEU A 250 -9.26 -23.71 -14.89
N ASP A 251 -9.70 -24.10 -13.68
CA ASP A 251 -8.86 -24.27 -12.49
C ASP A 251 -8.01 -23.03 -12.19
N ARG A 252 -8.58 -21.84 -12.44
CA ARG A 252 -7.93 -20.54 -12.26
C ARG A 252 -8.87 -19.55 -11.59
N ALA A 253 -8.32 -18.75 -10.68
CA ALA A 253 -9.03 -17.62 -10.08
C ALA A 253 -8.44 -16.34 -10.68
N HIS A 254 -9.27 -15.56 -11.36
CA HIS A 254 -8.87 -14.29 -11.94
C HIS A 254 -9.76 -13.16 -11.45
N VAL A 255 -9.15 -11.98 -11.31
CA VAL A 255 -9.87 -10.71 -11.23
C VAL A 255 -9.58 -9.96 -12.51
N ILE A 256 -10.63 -9.49 -13.18
CA ILE A 256 -10.54 -8.64 -14.36
C ILE A 256 -10.87 -7.21 -13.95
N SER A 257 -10.00 -6.27 -14.30
CA SER A 257 -10.24 -4.85 -14.12
C SER A 257 -10.44 -4.14 -15.45
N LEU A 258 -11.41 -3.22 -15.47
CA LEU A 258 -11.65 -2.27 -16.55
C LEU A 258 -11.37 -0.87 -16.05
N GLY A 259 -10.49 -0.14 -16.73
CA GLY A 259 -10.21 1.27 -16.44
C GLY A 259 -10.88 2.23 -17.42
N GLN A 260 -10.98 3.50 -17.03
CA GLN A 260 -11.36 4.60 -17.94
C GLN A 260 -10.31 4.87 -19.03
N ASP A 261 -9.14 4.25 -18.92
CA ASP A 261 -8.15 4.14 -19.98
C ASP A 261 -8.56 3.17 -21.10
N ASN A 262 -9.78 2.60 -21.04
CA ASN A 262 -10.33 1.61 -21.97
C ASN A 262 -9.51 0.31 -22.05
N MET A 263 -8.72 0.01 -21.01
CA MET A 263 -7.93 -1.21 -20.94
C MET A 263 -8.61 -2.25 -20.06
N LEU A 264 -8.60 -3.49 -20.52
CA LEU A 264 -8.89 -4.67 -19.70
C LEU A 264 -7.58 -5.29 -19.22
N ARG A 265 -7.51 -5.63 -17.94
CA ARG A 265 -6.34 -6.29 -17.34
C ARG A 265 -6.78 -7.47 -16.49
N MET A 266 -5.99 -8.54 -16.54
CA MET A 266 -6.23 -9.78 -15.80
C MET A 266 -5.21 -9.92 -14.68
N TRP A 267 -5.68 -10.29 -13.50
CA TRP A 267 -4.88 -10.45 -12.29
C TRP A 267 -5.07 -11.85 -11.72
N ASP A 268 -4.03 -12.42 -11.12
CA ASP A 268 -4.16 -13.64 -10.32
C ASP A 268 -4.97 -13.35 -9.05
N GLY A 269 -6.18 -13.90 -8.97
CA GLY A 269 -7.09 -13.70 -7.85
C GLY A 269 -6.60 -14.36 -6.55
N LEU A 270 -5.66 -15.31 -6.63
CA LEU A 270 -5.12 -16.01 -5.47
C LEU A 270 -3.82 -15.39 -4.93
N LEU A 271 -3.21 -14.47 -5.68
CA LEU A 271 -1.91 -13.89 -5.36
C LEU A 271 -0.85 -14.99 -5.10
N GLN A 272 -0.73 -15.97 -6.01
CA GLN A 272 0.11 -17.16 -5.80
C GLN A 272 1.58 -16.82 -5.57
N ASP A 273 2.12 -15.91 -6.38
CA ASP A 273 3.51 -15.46 -6.23
C ASP A 273 3.72 -14.79 -4.87
N ASP A 274 2.81 -13.91 -4.46
CA ASP A 274 2.85 -13.26 -3.14
C ASP A 274 2.70 -14.27 -2.01
N TRP A 275 1.88 -15.31 -2.19
CA TRP A 275 1.71 -16.37 -1.20
C TRP A 275 3.01 -17.16 -1.02
N ILE A 276 3.66 -17.55 -2.12
CA ILE A 276 4.95 -18.24 -2.08
C ILE A 276 6.01 -17.35 -1.46
N GLU A 277 6.11 -16.09 -1.88
CA GLU A 277 7.09 -15.13 -1.36
C GLU A 277 6.94 -14.96 0.16
N ASN A 278 5.71 -14.72 0.65
CA ASN A 278 5.45 -14.57 2.07
C ASN A 278 5.76 -15.85 2.86
N ARG A 279 5.47 -17.03 2.30
CA ARG A 279 5.81 -18.33 2.92
C ARG A 279 7.31 -18.53 3.01
N MET A 280 8.03 -18.31 1.91
CA MET A 280 9.49 -18.39 1.85
C MET A 280 10.13 -17.43 2.86
N GLN A 281 9.66 -16.18 2.94
CA GLN A 281 10.14 -15.20 3.92
C GLN A 281 9.90 -15.66 5.36
N SER A 282 8.74 -16.23 5.67
CA SER A 282 8.42 -16.72 7.02
C SER A 282 9.28 -17.92 7.47
N GLN A 283 9.94 -18.58 6.53
CA GLN A 283 10.75 -19.79 6.73
C GLN A 283 12.19 -19.57 6.29
N GLU A 284 12.66 -18.32 6.22
CA GLU A 284 14.01 -18.00 5.75
C GLU A 284 15.12 -18.66 6.56
N ALA A 285 14.90 -18.89 7.85
CA ALA A 285 15.83 -19.59 8.73
C ALA A 285 16.13 -21.04 8.28
N ASP A 286 15.25 -21.67 7.49
CA ASP A 286 15.44 -23.04 6.99
C ASP A 286 16.49 -23.09 5.86
N PHE A 287 16.69 -21.98 5.15
CA PHE A 287 17.54 -21.92 3.96
C PHE A 287 18.57 -20.79 3.94
N CYS A 288 18.62 -19.95 4.97
CA CYS A 288 19.60 -18.88 5.10
C CYS A 288 20.51 -19.08 6.31
N ASP A 289 21.77 -18.69 6.17
CA ASP A 289 22.66 -18.42 7.30
C ASP A 289 22.40 -16.98 7.76
N LEU A 290 21.95 -16.83 9.01
CA LEU A 290 21.58 -15.54 9.59
C LEU A 290 22.70 -15.01 10.49
N GLN A 291 23.08 -13.74 10.31
CA GLN A 291 24.06 -13.06 11.13
C GLN A 291 23.50 -11.74 11.65
N THR A 292 23.62 -11.51 12.95
CA THR A 292 23.32 -10.20 13.55
C THR A 292 24.53 -9.28 13.43
N ILE A 293 24.32 -8.08 12.91
CA ILE A 293 25.29 -6.98 12.87
C ILE A 293 24.78 -5.79 13.69
N LYS A 294 25.71 -4.92 14.11
CA LYS A 294 25.40 -3.64 14.76
C LYS A 294 25.51 -2.49 13.77
N THR A 295 24.59 -1.54 13.84
CA THR A 295 24.62 -0.33 13.01
C THR A 295 24.36 0.90 13.87
N LEU A 296 25.25 1.88 13.83
CA LEU A 296 25.05 3.17 14.45
C LEU A 296 24.54 4.16 13.40
N VAL A 297 23.44 4.85 13.70
CA VAL A 297 22.93 5.93 12.84
C VAL A 297 22.88 7.21 13.66
N MET A 298 23.50 8.27 13.15
CA MET A 298 23.47 9.61 13.72
C MET A 298 22.85 10.57 12.71
N THR A 299 21.97 11.45 13.18
CA THR A 299 21.46 12.58 12.43
C THR A 299 21.78 13.90 13.12
N TRP A 300 22.16 14.92 12.36
CA TRP A 300 22.40 16.24 12.89
C TRP A 300 22.20 17.36 11.86
N ASN A 301 21.22 18.24 12.13
CA ASN A 301 21.20 19.55 11.50
C ASN A 301 22.33 20.40 12.09
N ALA A 302 23.38 20.63 11.30
CA ALA A 302 24.62 21.21 11.78
C ALA A 302 24.62 22.74 11.73
N GLY A 303 23.61 23.40 11.16
CA GLY A 303 23.52 24.86 11.09
C GLY A 303 24.78 25.52 10.50
N ALA A 304 25.30 24.95 9.42
CA ALA A 304 26.56 25.30 8.74
C ALA A 304 27.84 25.20 9.60
N SER A 305 27.77 24.52 10.75
CA SER A 305 28.95 24.25 11.57
C SER A 305 29.92 23.28 10.86
N THR A 306 31.19 23.43 11.24
CA THR A 306 32.32 22.66 10.71
C THR A 306 33.01 21.93 11.86
N PRO A 307 33.85 20.91 11.59
CA PRO A 307 34.60 20.24 12.65
C PRO A 307 35.46 21.19 13.50
N TYR A 308 35.95 22.30 12.92
CA TYR A 308 36.66 23.34 13.65
C TYR A 308 35.81 23.94 14.77
N HIS A 309 34.50 24.09 14.56
CA HIS A 309 33.62 24.67 15.58
C HIS A 309 33.56 23.82 16.85
N LEU A 310 33.67 22.49 16.74
CA LEU A 310 33.67 21.58 17.90
C LEU A 310 34.87 21.83 18.83
N GLN A 311 35.99 22.35 18.30
CA GLN A 311 37.21 22.58 19.06
C GLN A 311 37.12 23.76 20.04
N HIS A 312 36.11 24.62 19.91
CA HIS A 312 35.92 25.77 20.81
C HIS A 312 35.50 25.37 22.23
N SER A 313 35.03 24.14 22.43
CA SER A 313 34.60 23.63 23.73
C SER A 313 35.14 22.21 23.92
N GLU A 314 35.74 21.92 25.07
CA GLU A 314 36.21 20.57 25.37
C GLU A 314 35.06 19.56 25.35
N LEU A 315 33.87 19.96 25.80
CA LEU A 315 32.68 19.10 25.80
C LEU A 315 32.24 18.75 24.38
N ASP A 316 32.17 19.74 23.49
CA ASP A 316 31.75 19.52 22.10
C ASP A 316 32.82 18.73 21.32
N ASN A 317 34.11 18.97 21.59
CA ASN A 317 35.22 18.25 20.96
C ASN A 317 35.26 16.76 21.30
N ARG A 318 34.77 16.36 22.49
CA ARG A 318 34.71 14.94 22.91
C ARG A 318 33.52 14.19 22.32
N PHE A 319 32.57 14.86 21.69
CA PHE A 319 31.33 14.23 21.20
C PHE A 319 31.57 12.97 20.35
N PHE A 320 32.39 13.06 19.30
CA PHE A 320 32.62 11.91 18.42
C PHE A 320 33.40 10.79 19.11
N LYS A 321 34.33 11.13 20.01
CA LYS A 321 35.00 10.14 20.85
C LYS A 321 34.00 9.38 21.71
N ASP A 322 33.14 10.09 22.44
CA ASP A 322 32.17 9.49 23.34
C ASP A 322 31.11 8.69 22.56
N LEU A 323 30.67 9.18 21.40
CA LEU A 323 29.75 8.50 20.51
C LEU A 323 30.32 7.16 20.03
N LEU A 324 31.56 7.16 19.54
CA LEU A 324 32.21 5.96 18.99
C LEU A 324 32.56 4.97 20.10
N GLN A 325 33.18 5.41 21.19
CA GLN A 325 33.59 4.54 22.30
C GLN A 325 32.40 3.92 23.05
N SER A 326 31.25 4.61 23.13
CA SER A 326 30.04 4.05 23.75
C SER A 326 29.20 3.17 22.81
N SER A 327 29.58 3.04 21.53
CA SER A 327 28.78 2.34 20.52
C SER A 327 29.10 0.85 20.35
N ASP A 328 30.09 0.34 21.11
CA ASP A 328 30.45 -1.08 21.15
C ASP A 328 30.75 -1.68 19.76
N CYS A 329 31.64 -0.99 19.03
CA CYS A 329 32.16 -1.34 17.71
C CYS A 329 31.09 -1.72 16.67
N PRO A 330 30.24 -0.78 16.23
CA PRO A 330 29.22 -1.05 15.22
C PRO A 330 29.83 -1.53 13.91
N ASP A 331 29.22 -2.49 13.23
CA ASP A 331 29.74 -2.96 11.94
C ASP A 331 29.48 -1.96 10.80
N ILE A 332 28.44 -1.12 10.94
CA ILE A 332 28.10 -0.03 10.00
C ILE A 332 27.89 1.26 10.79
N LEU A 333 28.44 2.37 10.31
CA LEU A 333 28.20 3.70 10.86
C LEU A 333 27.63 4.61 9.77
N VAL A 334 26.49 5.24 10.05
CA VAL A 334 25.78 6.14 9.14
C VAL A 334 25.67 7.51 9.77
N PHE A 335 26.30 8.50 9.16
CA PHE A 335 26.23 9.89 9.58
C PHE A 335 25.39 10.70 8.58
N GLY A 336 24.23 11.17 9.01
CA GLY A 336 23.35 12.04 8.24
C GLY A 336 23.39 13.47 8.76
N PHE A 337 23.79 14.40 7.91
CA PHE A 337 23.80 15.83 8.22
C PHE A 337 22.77 16.59 7.39
N GLN A 338 22.28 17.68 7.96
CA GLN A 338 21.46 18.70 7.29
C GLN A 338 22.08 20.08 7.53
N GLU A 339 21.81 21.02 6.62
CA GLU A 339 22.34 22.39 6.64
C GLU A 339 23.87 22.49 6.79
N LEU A 340 24.65 21.58 6.19
CA LEU A 340 26.12 21.71 6.20
C LEU A 340 26.64 22.94 5.44
N VAL A 341 25.85 23.46 4.51
CA VAL A 341 26.16 24.63 3.71
C VAL A 341 25.33 25.81 4.19
N ASP A 342 25.97 26.95 4.39
CA ASP A 342 25.29 28.20 4.70
C ASP A 342 24.51 28.68 3.46
N LEU A 343 23.18 28.64 3.58
CA LEU A 343 22.26 29.08 2.53
C LEU A 343 22.07 30.60 2.52
N GLU A 344 22.44 31.30 3.61
CA GLU A 344 22.34 32.76 3.71
C GLU A 344 23.51 33.46 2.98
N ASP A 345 24.63 32.78 2.76
CA ASP A 345 25.72 33.25 1.91
C ASP A 345 25.34 33.17 0.42
N LYS A 346 24.84 34.30 -0.10
CA LYS A 346 24.42 34.51 -1.49
C LYS A 346 25.47 34.07 -2.54
N LYS A 347 26.77 34.09 -2.19
CA LYS A 347 27.88 33.77 -3.11
C LYS A 347 28.05 32.28 -3.34
N THR A 348 27.85 31.48 -2.30
CA THR A 348 27.99 30.01 -2.31
C THR A 348 26.71 29.36 -2.86
N THR A 349 25.56 29.88 -2.43
CA THR A 349 24.21 29.64 -2.96
C THR A 349 24.22 29.74 -4.49
N ALA A 350 24.56 30.89 -5.09
CA ALA A 350 24.51 31.07 -6.54
C ALA A 350 25.33 30.03 -7.35
N LYS A 351 26.52 29.64 -6.89
CA LYS A 351 27.34 28.64 -7.60
C LYS A 351 26.74 27.23 -7.58
N SER A 352 26.03 26.87 -6.52
CA SER A 352 25.31 25.59 -6.43
C SER A 352 24.02 25.58 -7.27
N PHE A 353 23.44 26.74 -7.57
CA PHE A 353 22.16 26.84 -8.31
C PHE A 353 22.31 26.83 -9.85
N PHE A 354 23.49 27.10 -10.41
CA PHE A 354 23.66 27.33 -11.86
C PHE A 354 24.42 26.26 -12.68
N LYS A 355 24.83 25.12 -12.11
CA LYS A 355 25.53 24.08 -12.90
C LYS A 355 24.54 23.08 -13.54
N SER A 356 24.38 23.19 -14.86
CA SER A 356 23.68 22.22 -15.71
C SER A 356 24.59 21.04 -16.11
N LYS A 357 23.98 19.85 -16.17
CA LYS A 357 24.60 18.55 -16.47
C LYS A 357 25.31 18.49 -17.83
N LYS A 358 26.57 18.08 -17.84
CA LYS A 358 27.14 17.27 -18.94
C LYS A 358 27.52 15.90 -18.36
N LYS A 359 27.06 14.86 -19.05
CA LYS A 359 27.14 13.44 -18.69
C LYS A 359 28.47 12.87 -19.18
N ASP A 360 29.32 12.35 -18.29
CA ASP A 360 29.98 11.04 -18.40
C ASP A 360 31.00 10.76 -17.26
N SER A 361 30.93 9.51 -16.75
CA SER A 361 31.92 8.67 -16.04
C SER A 361 32.64 9.11 -14.73
N LEU A 362 32.30 8.37 -13.65
CA LEU A 362 33.20 7.66 -12.71
C LEU A 362 34.23 8.40 -11.82
N GLU A 363 34.04 9.68 -11.49
CA GLU A 363 34.68 10.30 -10.31
C GLU A 363 33.67 11.09 -9.46
N PRO A 364 33.82 11.18 -8.12
CA PRO A 364 32.90 11.95 -7.28
C PRO A 364 33.07 13.45 -7.57
N GLU A 365 32.18 13.98 -8.41
CA GLU A 365 32.09 15.41 -8.78
C GLU A 365 32.18 16.32 -7.54
N HIS A 366 33.22 17.16 -7.50
CA HIS A 366 33.40 18.38 -6.70
C HIS A 366 32.53 18.54 -5.42
N MET A 367 32.72 17.68 -4.42
CA MET A 367 32.26 17.94 -3.05
C MET A 367 32.74 19.32 -2.59
N SER A 368 31.84 20.15 -2.05
CA SER A 368 32.22 21.40 -1.37
C SER A 368 33.26 21.11 -0.29
N HIS A 369 34.09 22.12 0.03
CA HIS A 369 35.13 22.01 1.06
C HIS A 369 34.57 21.45 2.38
N GLN A 370 33.39 21.92 2.79
CA GLN A 370 32.71 21.51 4.02
C GLN A 370 32.40 20.01 4.08
N TYR A 371 31.96 19.40 2.98
CA TYR A 371 31.70 17.95 2.98
C TYR A 371 32.97 17.12 3.13
N ARG A 372 34.06 17.56 2.49
CA ARG A 372 35.36 16.91 2.59
C ARG A 372 35.91 17.02 4.01
N ASP A 373 35.79 18.20 4.62
CA ASP A 373 36.22 18.43 6.00
C ASP A 373 35.51 17.48 6.97
N TRP A 374 34.18 17.36 6.86
CA TRP A 374 33.40 16.45 7.69
C TRP A 374 33.77 14.99 7.42
N ARG A 375 33.88 14.56 6.16
CA ARG A 375 34.30 13.20 5.80
C ARG A 375 35.67 12.85 6.41
N ASP A 376 36.66 13.71 6.21
CA ASP A 376 38.04 13.46 6.63
C ASP A 376 38.17 13.54 8.15
N PHE A 377 37.41 14.42 8.80
CA PHE A 377 37.31 14.47 10.25
C PHE A 377 36.70 13.18 10.81
N LEU A 378 35.59 12.69 10.26
CA LEU A 378 34.96 11.44 10.68
C LEU A 378 35.88 10.24 10.48
N ALA A 379 36.60 10.18 9.35
CA ALA A 379 37.58 9.13 9.09
C ALA A 379 38.69 9.14 10.17
N ARG A 380 39.26 10.31 10.47
CA ARG A 380 40.25 10.45 11.56
C ARG A 380 39.68 10.05 12.93
N CYS A 381 38.45 10.44 13.26
CA CYS A 381 37.83 10.03 14.51
C CYS A 381 37.68 8.50 14.62
N LEU A 382 37.40 7.81 13.51
CA LEU A 382 37.35 6.35 13.51
C LEU A 382 38.74 5.76 13.76
N ASP A 383 39.77 6.26 13.07
CA ASP A 383 41.14 5.80 13.24
C ASP A 383 41.68 6.05 14.67
N ASP A 384 41.30 7.18 15.28
CA ASP A 384 41.77 7.60 16.61
C ASP A 384 41.03 6.94 17.78
N PHE A 385 39.72 6.68 17.62
CA PHE A 385 38.83 6.30 18.75
C PHE A 385 38.27 4.88 18.70
N MET A 386 38.31 4.20 17.55
CA MET A 386 37.96 2.77 17.47
C MET A 386 39.13 1.89 17.91
N PRO A 387 38.89 0.64 18.35
CA PRO A 387 39.97 -0.28 18.69
C PRO A 387 40.93 -0.50 17.51
N ARG A 388 42.23 -0.67 17.80
CA ARG A 388 43.29 -0.72 16.76
C ARG A 388 43.18 -1.93 15.83
N ASP A 389 42.55 -2.99 16.28
CA ASP A 389 42.25 -4.20 15.52
C ASP A 389 40.98 -4.08 14.67
N GLU A 390 40.24 -2.97 14.81
CA GLU A 390 39.00 -2.71 14.11
C GLU A 390 39.16 -1.62 13.05
N LEU A 391 39.41 -2.04 11.82
CA LEU A 391 39.54 -1.13 10.67
C LEU A 391 38.18 -0.81 10.07
N TYR A 392 37.97 0.48 9.76
CA TYR A 392 36.78 0.97 9.08
C TYR A 392 37.13 1.57 7.72
N HIS A 393 36.25 1.37 6.75
CA HIS A 393 36.39 1.90 5.41
C HIS A 393 35.19 2.78 5.06
N LEU A 394 35.47 3.89 4.38
CA LEU A 394 34.41 4.69 3.77
C LEU A 394 33.70 3.85 2.70
N LEU A 395 32.41 3.60 2.90
CA LEU A 395 31.59 2.84 1.97
C LEU A 395 30.99 3.75 0.91
N HIS A 396 30.36 4.86 1.34
CA HIS A 396 29.67 5.77 0.44
C HIS A 396 29.50 7.16 1.04
N THR A 397 29.49 8.18 0.18
CA THR A 397 29.07 9.54 0.52
C THR A 397 28.07 10.06 -0.50
N SER A 398 27.07 10.81 -0.05
CA SER A 398 26.13 11.51 -0.93
C SER A 398 25.85 12.91 -0.40
N SER A 399 25.57 13.87 -1.27
CA SER A 399 25.27 15.26 -0.86
C SER A 399 24.19 15.88 -1.73
N LEU A 400 23.33 16.71 -1.14
CA LEU A 400 22.31 17.49 -1.83
C LEU A 400 22.18 18.86 -1.16
N VAL A 401 22.77 19.89 -1.76
CA VAL A 401 22.79 21.29 -1.28
C VAL A 401 23.33 21.46 0.13
N GLY A 402 22.55 21.15 1.18
CA GLY A 402 22.99 21.16 2.58
C GLY A 402 22.83 19.81 3.28
N LEU A 403 22.22 18.81 2.62
CA LEU A 403 22.19 17.43 3.13
C LEU A 403 23.49 16.72 2.78
N PHE A 404 23.97 15.88 3.70
CA PHE A 404 25.13 15.03 3.48
C PHE A 404 24.97 13.71 4.20
N THR A 405 25.31 12.61 3.54
CA THR A 405 25.34 11.28 4.14
C THR A 405 26.75 10.72 3.99
N CYS A 406 27.30 10.18 5.07
CA CYS A 406 28.61 9.53 5.09
C CYS A 406 28.49 8.18 5.79
N ILE A 407 28.80 7.10 5.08
CA ILE A 407 28.66 5.73 5.59
C ILE A 407 30.04 5.07 5.66
N PHE A 408 30.38 4.55 6.84
CA PHE A 408 31.54 3.71 7.07
C PHE A 408 31.11 2.29 7.40
N VAL A 409 31.95 1.33 7.00
CA VAL A 409 31.74 -0.09 7.28
C VAL A 409 33.02 -0.69 7.84
N ARG A 410 32.87 -1.61 8.78
CA ARG A 410 33.97 -2.43 9.27
C ARG A 410 34.59 -3.25 8.13
N ALA A 411 35.91 -3.35 8.10
CA ALA A 411 36.67 -3.95 6.99
C ALA A 411 36.21 -5.37 6.66
N SER A 412 35.86 -6.17 7.67
CA SER A 412 35.38 -7.56 7.52
C SER A 412 34.07 -7.71 6.74
N LEU A 413 33.25 -6.66 6.65
CA LEU A 413 32.02 -6.67 5.85
C LEU A 413 32.20 -6.12 4.44
N ARG A 414 33.30 -5.44 4.15
CA ARG A 414 33.45 -4.65 2.91
C ARG A 414 33.29 -5.50 1.64
N GLU A 415 33.86 -6.70 1.62
CA GLU A 415 33.79 -7.61 0.47
C GLU A 415 32.42 -8.28 0.30
N ARG A 416 31.61 -8.32 1.36
CA ARG A 416 30.25 -8.87 1.35
C ARG A 416 29.22 -7.86 0.84
N ILE A 417 29.60 -6.58 0.74
CA ILE A 417 28.73 -5.52 0.26
C ILE A 417 28.83 -5.37 -1.26
N ARG A 418 27.68 -5.41 -1.92
CA ARG A 418 27.53 -5.22 -3.37
C ARG A 418 26.39 -4.27 -3.70
N SER A 419 26.30 -3.89 -4.98
CA SER A 419 25.17 -3.12 -5.52
C SER A 419 24.88 -1.84 -4.73
N ILE A 420 25.92 -1.04 -4.47
CA ILE A 420 25.85 0.24 -3.76
C ILE A 420 25.35 1.31 -4.71
N TYR A 421 24.24 1.96 -4.38
CA TYR A 421 23.68 3.06 -5.16
C TYR A 421 23.16 4.18 -4.27
N GLY A 422 23.33 5.41 -4.75
CA GLY A 422 22.79 6.61 -4.14
C GLY A 422 21.73 7.26 -5.04
N GLY A 423 20.76 7.93 -4.44
CA GLY A 423 19.79 8.75 -5.14
C GLY A 423 19.36 9.96 -4.33
N GLU A 424 18.82 10.97 -5.00
CA GLU A 424 18.39 12.23 -4.41
C GLU A 424 16.94 12.57 -4.79
N VAL A 425 16.17 13.06 -3.83
CA VAL A 425 14.80 13.57 -4.07
C VAL A 425 14.74 15.01 -3.58
N LYS A 426 14.45 15.94 -4.49
CA LYS A 426 14.31 17.37 -4.19
C LYS A 426 12.88 17.68 -3.77
N ARG A 427 12.72 18.45 -2.69
CA ARG A 427 11.42 18.87 -2.13
C ARG A 427 11.32 20.39 -1.88
N GLY A 428 12.42 21.13 -1.99
CA GLY A 428 12.42 22.58 -1.85
C GLY A 428 11.60 23.28 -2.94
N MET A 429 10.87 24.35 -2.57
CA MET A 429 9.94 25.07 -3.45
C MET A 429 9.05 24.15 -4.32
N GLY A 430 8.37 23.19 -3.69
CA GLY A 430 7.47 22.26 -4.38
C GLY A 430 8.17 21.16 -5.20
N GLY A 431 9.46 20.92 -4.97
CA GLY A 431 10.25 19.89 -5.65
C GLY A 431 11.28 20.41 -6.67
N LEU A 432 11.34 21.72 -6.86
CA LEU A 432 12.25 22.37 -7.82
C LEU A 432 13.67 22.56 -7.25
N HIS A 433 13.82 22.61 -5.92
CA HIS A 433 15.08 22.99 -5.25
C HIS A 433 15.56 21.92 -4.27
N GLY A 434 16.88 21.79 -4.15
CA GLY A 434 17.53 20.76 -3.33
C GLY A 434 17.78 21.13 -1.86
N ASN A 435 17.42 22.33 -1.41
CA ASN A 435 17.62 22.75 -0.01
C ASN A 435 16.74 21.98 0.99
N LYS A 436 15.72 21.28 0.51
CA LYS A 436 14.89 20.31 1.24
C LYS A 436 14.75 19.07 0.35
N GLY A 437 14.62 17.90 0.95
CA GLY A 437 14.63 16.65 0.21
C GLY A 437 15.08 15.45 1.02
N ALA A 438 15.60 14.45 0.31
CA ALA A 438 16.25 13.30 0.90
C ALA A 438 17.44 12.82 0.07
N LEU A 439 18.42 12.25 0.78
CA LEU A 439 19.47 11.41 0.23
C LEU A 439 19.15 9.96 0.58
N ILE A 440 19.16 9.09 -0.43
CA ILE A 440 18.87 7.66 -0.31
C ILE A 440 20.15 6.93 -0.66
N VAL A 441 20.63 6.04 0.21
CA VAL A 441 21.75 5.14 -0.09
C VAL A 441 21.31 3.71 0.17
N ARG A 442 21.42 2.85 -0.84
CA ARG A 442 21.10 1.43 -0.73
C ARG A 442 22.28 0.56 -1.12
N PHE A 443 22.34 -0.62 -0.53
CA PHE A 443 23.28 -1.68 -0.91
C PHE A 443 22.76 -3.04 -0.46
N LEU A 444 23.35 -4.11 -0.99
CA LEU A 444 23.15 -5.47 -0.51
C LEU A 444 24.33 -5.85 0.38
N LEU A 445 24.07 -6.36 1.58
CA LEU A 445 25.07 -7.02 2.42
C LEU A 445 24.72 -8.51 2.46
N ASP A 446 25.59 -9.33 1.83
CA ASP A 446 25.19 -10.66 1.37
C ASP A 446 23.86 -10.55 0.61
N ASP A 447 22.82 -11.30 1.00
CA ASP A 447 21.53 -11.33 0.31
C ASP A 447 20.47 -10.48 1.00
N THR A 448 20.88 -9.58 1.91
CA THR A 448 19.99 -8.61 2.57
C THR A 448 20.07 -7.24 1.93
N SER A 449 18.93 -6.69 1.51
CA SER A 449 18.87 -5.31 1.04
C SER A 449 18.70 -4.31 2.18
N MET A 450 19.55 -3.29 2.17
CA MET A 450 19.57 -2.23 3.18
C MET A 450 19.41 -0.87 2.50
N CYS A 451 18.58 0.01 3.08
CA CYS A 451 18.32 1.35 2.55
C CYS A 451 18.33 2.41 3.66
N PHE A 452 19.27 3.34 3.59
CA PHE A 452 19.42 4.45 4.53
C PHE A 452 18.97 5.75 3.88
N VAL A 453 18.09 6.49 4.56
CA VAL A 453 17.45 7.69 4.04
C VAL A 453 17.71 8.86 4.99
N ASN A 454 18.46 9.85 4.55
CA ASN A 454 18.68 11.11 5.27
C ASN A 454 17.73 12.18 4.71
N CYS A 455 16.80 12.67 5.54
CA CYS A 455 15.76 13.62 5.16
C CYS A 455 16.02 15.03 5.72
N HIS A 456 15.55 16.02 4.96
CA HIS A 456 15.36 17.39 5.44
C HIS A 456 14.05 17.95 4.88
N LEU A 457 12.98 17.88 5.67
CA LEU A 457 11.61 18.15 5.22
C LEU A 457 11.20 19.63 5.37
N ALA A 458 10.05 20.00 4.80
CA ALA A 458 9.50 21.36 4.88
C ALA A 458 9.48 21.93 6.32
N ALA A 459 10.09 23.11 6.49
CA ALA A 459 10.16 23.82 7.75
C ALA A 459 8.90 24.65 8.03
N GLY A 460 8.68 25.00 9.29
CA GLY A 460 7.60 25.91 9.71
C GLY A 460 6.53 25.22 10.57
N GLN A 461 6.00 25.98 11.54
CA GLN A 461 5.07 25.46 12.56
C GLN A 461 3.81 24.84 11.94
N THR A 462 3.24 25.48 10.91
CA THR A 462 1.96 25.10 10.31
C THR A 462 2.09 24.13 9.12
N GLN A 463 3.31 23.80 8.68
CA GLN A 463 3.56 23.03 7.45
C GLN A 463 3.52 21.51 7.62
N THR A 464 2.66 21.00 8.51
CA THR A 464 2.51 19.55 8.73
C THR A 464 2.03 18.83 7.49
N LYS A 465 1.13 19.45 6.70
CA LYS A 465 0.64 18.88 5.44
C LYS A 465 1.75 18.75 4.41
N ASP A 466 2.59 19.77 4.27
CA ASP A 466 3.72 19.74 3.33
C ASP A 466 4.75 18.68 3.72
N ARG A 467 5.06 18.54 5.01
CA ARG A 467 5.93 17.45 5.50
C ARG A 467 5.37 16.07 5.21
N ASN A 468 4.06 15.88 5.41
CA ASN A 468 3.38 14.62 5.10
C ASN A 468 3.43 14.31 3.60
N MET A 469 3.29 15.33 2.76
CA MET A 469 3.42 15.20 1.30
C MET A 469 4.86 14.89 0.90
N ASP A 470 5.84 15.61 1.44
CA ASP A 470 7.26 15.43 1.16
C ASP A 470 7.70 13.99 1.45
N ILE A 471 7.38 13.46 2.64
CA ILE A 471 7.77 12.10 2.99
C ILE A 471 7.06 11.05 2.14
N SER A 472 5.80 11.28 1.76
CA SER A 472 5.08 10.36 0.87
C SER A 472 5.75 10.30 -0.50
N LEU A 473 6.07 11.45 -1.09
CA LEU A 473 6.74 11.52 -2.39
C LEU A 473 8.16 10.97 -2.37
N ILE A 474 8.89 11.13 -1.26
CA ILE A 474 10.22 10.51 -1.07
C ILE A 474 10.09 8.98 -1.10
N LEU A 475 9.18 8.41 -0.30
CA LEU A 475 8.99 6.97 -0.19
C LEU A 475 8.44 6.32 -1.48
N GLU A 476 7.68 7.08 -2.26
CA GLU A 476 7.07 6.63 -3.52
C GLU A 476 7.94 6.91 -4.76
N SER A 477 9.15 7.43 -4.58
CA SER A 477 10.03 7.75 -5.69
C SER A 477 10.80 6.52 -6.19
N THR A 478 10.75 6.28 -7.51
CA THR A 478 11.54 5.24 -8.22
C THR A 478 12.88 5.84 -8.66
N ILE A 479 13.76 6.11 -7.70
CA ILE A 479 15.04 6.82 -7.91
C ILE A 479 16.26 5.91 -7.95
N LEU A 480 16.11 4.67 -7.48
CA LEU A 480 17.18 3.68 -7.45
C LEU A 480 17.13 2.81 -8.72
N PRO A 481 18.27 2.25 -9.16
CA PRO A 481 18.27 1.35 -10.31
C PRO A 481 17.60 0.02 -9.94
N THR A 482 16.74 -0.46 -10.83
CA THR A 482 16.13 -1.79 -10.81
C THR A 482 17.21 -2.89 -10.84
N GLU A 483 17.08 -3.88 -9.96
CA GLU A 483 17.84 -5.12 -10.02
C GLU A 483 17.35 -5.98 -11.17
N LYS A 484 18.22 -6.31 -12.12
CA LYS A 484 17.85 -7.02 -13.35
C LYS A 484 17.87 -8.54 -13.18
N ASP A 485 18.69 -9.04 -12.25
CA ASP A 485 18.72 -10.47 -11.95
C ASP A 485 17.49 -10.86 -11.15
N MET A 486 16.65 -11.73 -11.73
CA MET A 486 15.40 -12.17 -11.12
C MET A 486 15.62 -12.98 -9.83
N ASN A 487 16.71 -13.73 -9.72
CA ASN A 487 17.01 -14.51 -8.52
C ASN A 487 17.43 -13.58 -7.38
N ILE A 488 18.31 -12.62 -7.66
CA ILE A 488 18.70 -11.61 -6.66
C ILE A 488 17.47 -10.78 -6.27
N ARG A 489 16.61 -10.43 -7.23
CA ARG A 489 15.38 -9.67 -6.95
C ARG A 489 14.49 -10.39 -5.94
N GLN A 490 14.19 -11.66 -6.19
CA GLN A 490 13.35 -12.48 -5.31
C GLN A 490 13.97 -12.70 -3.93
N ASP A 491 15.29 -12.78 -3.84
CA ASP A 491 15.97 -13.12 -2.60
C ASP A 491 16.28 -11.91 -1.74
N SER A 492 16.56 -10.77 -2.35
CA SER A 492 17.05 -9.58 -1.64
C SER A 492 16.00 -8.51 -1.45
N PHE A 493 14.89 -8.49 -2.21
CA PHE A 493 13.85 -7.45 -2.11
C PHE A 493 12.50 -8.06 -1.70
N ILE A 494 11.59 -7.21 -1.24
CA ILE A 494 10.31 -7.63 -0.64
C ILE A 494 9.10 -7.00 -1.34
N GLY A 495 7.95 -7.68 -1.24
CA GLY A 495 6.67 -7.18 -1.73
C GLY A 495 6.60 -7.14 -3.26
N GLY A 496 7.32 -8.05 -3.93
CA GLY A 496 7.49 -8.04 -5.39
C GLY A 496 8.28 -6.83 -5.92
N GLY A 497 8.96 -6.08 -5.05
CA GLY A 497 9.76 -4.92 -5.41
C GLY A 497 10.96 -5.27 -6.28
N ASP A 498 11.41 -4.30 -7.08
CA ASP A 498 12.55 -4.47 -8.00
C ASP A 498 13.82 -3.75 -7.54
N GLY A 499 13.76 -3.12 -6.36
CA GLY A 499 14.84 -2.38 -5.74
C GLY A 499 14.91 -0.92 -6.18
N SER A 500 13.97 -0.45 -7.02
CA SER A 500 13.92 0.94 -7.46
C SER A 500 13.33 1.89 -6.41
N MET A 501 12.52 1.38 -5.49
CA MET A 501 11.87 2.14 -4.43
C MET A 501 12.47 1.85 -3.05
N ILE A 502 12.39 2.82 -2.13
CA ILE A 502 12.82 2.63 -0.73
C ILE A 502 12.06 1.47 -0.08
N MET A 503 10.77 1.31 -0.42
CA MET A 503 9.90 0.33 0.22
C MET A 503 10.12 -1.12 -0.26
N ASP A 504 10.92 -1.32 -1.32
CA ASP A 504 11.31 -2.64 -1.82
C ASP A 504 12.37 -3.31 -0.94
N HIS A 505 13.02 -2.54 -0.06
CA HIS A 505 14.17 -3.00 0.71
C HIS A 505 13.72 -3.66 2.02
N GLU A 506 14.50 -4.67 2.42
CA GLU A 506 14.27 -5.48 3.60
C GLU A 506 14.46 -4.69 4.89
N LEU A 507 15.55 -3.92 4.97
CA LEU A 507 15.91 -3.11 6.12
C LEU A 507 16.03 -1.64 5.69
N CYS A 508 15.18 -0.79 6.24
CA CYS A 508 15.21 0.66 5.97
C CYS A 508 15.39 1.45 7.26
N VAL A 509 16.26 2.46 7.24
CA VAL A 509 16.38 3.45 8.31
C VAL A 509 16.22 4.85 7.73
N ILE A 510 15.22 5.58 8.22
CA ILE A 510 15.03 7.00 7.97
C ILE A 510 15.65 7.77 9.13
N ASN A 511 16.50 8.72 8.81
CA ASN A 511 17.07 9.68 9.74
C ASN A 511 16.93 11.09 9.16
N GLY A 512 17.02 12.12 9.99
CA GLY A 512 17.07 13.49 9.49
C GLY A 512 16.31 14.51 10.32
N ASP A 513 16.39 15.76 9.86
CA ASP A 513 15.50 16.84 10.28
C ASP A 513 14.15 16.70 9.55
N LEU A 514 13.24 15.97 10.19
CA LEU A 514 11.88 15.79 9.71
C LEU A 514 11.01 17.03 9.96
N ASN A 515 11.49 18.01 10.72
CA ASN A 515 10.88 19.32 10.95
C ASN A 515 9.47 19.32 11.58
N TYR A 516 8.97 18.19 12.08
CA TYR A 516 7.70 18.13 12.83
C TYR A 516 7.82 18.88 14.15
N ARG A 517 6.76 19.59 14.52
CA ARG A 517 6.72 20.49 15.68
C ARG A 517 5.74 19.99 16.75
N ILE A 518 5.65 20.74 17.85
CA ILE A 518 4.70 20.47 18.93
C ILE A 518 3.54 21.45 18.80
N ASP A 519 2.31 20.93 18.66
CA ASP A 519 1.08 21.73 18.55
C ASP A 519 0.57 22.15 19.95
N THR A 520 1.03 23.31 20.42
CA THR A 520 0.56 23.90 21.71
C THR A 520 0.23 25.39 21.57
N MET A 521 -0.48 25.93 22.56
CA MET A 521 -0.94 27.33 22.56
C MET A 521 0.15 28.37 22.85
N GLY A 522 1.39 27.99 23.21
CA GLY A 522 2.47 28.97 23.37
C GLY A 522 3.84 28.40 23.70
N ARG A 523 4.90 29.06 23.22
CA ARG A 523 6.31 28.70 23.46
C ARG A 523 6.62 28.46 24.93
N ASP A 524 6.21 29.37 25.80
CA ASP A 524 6.58 29.30 27.22
C ASP A 524 5.96 28.09 27.92
N THR A 525 4.80 27.63 27.44
CA THR A 525 4.20 26.37 27.92
C THR A 525 5.08 25.17 27.59
N VAL A 526 5.67 25.15 26.38
CA VAL A 526 6.61 24.10 25.97
C VAL A 526 7.87 24.16 26.81
N VAL A 527 8.48 25.34 26.94
CA VAL A 527 9.71 25.53 27.73
C VAL A 527 9.50 25.14 29.20
N ASN A 528 8.39 25.54 29.82
CA ASN A 528 8.07 25.19 31.20
C ASN A 528 7.83 23.69 31.39
N ALA A 529 7.17 23.04 30.44
CA ALA A 529 6.98 21.59 30.46
C ALA A 529 8.31 20.83 30.31
N VAL A 530 9.22 21.30 29.45
CA VAL A 530 10.58 20.73 29.34
C VAL A 530 11.34 20.90 30.66
N LYS A 531 11.31 22.10 31.27
CA LYS A 531 11.94 22.36 32.58
C LYS A 531 11.38 21.47 33.69
N ALA A 532 10.08 21.16 33.64
CA ALA A 532 9.42 20.26 34.57
C ALA A 532 9.59 18.76 34.20
N ASN A 533 10.38 18.45 33.17
CA ASN A 533 10.55 17.10 32.59
C ASN A 533 9.23 16.40 32.21
N ASN A 534 8.18 17.16 31.90
CA ASN A 534 6.88 16.64 31.50
C ASN A 534 6.82 16.44 29.98
N LEU A 535 7.70 15.56 29.48
CA LEU A 535 7.85 15.30 28.05
C LEU A 535 6.64 14.56 27.46
N SER A 536 5.99 13.68 28.23
CA SER A 536 4.81 12.92 27.79
C SER A 536 3.67 13.84 27.33
N LYS A 537 3.38 14.90 28.09
CA LYS A 537 2.38 15.92 27.73
C LYS A 537 2.69 16.61 26.40
N LEU A 538 3.98 16.81 26.09
CA LEU A 538 4.41 17.41 24.84
C LEU A 538 4.33 16.42 23.68
N LEU A 539 4.68 15.15 23.90
CA LEU A 539 4.60 14.08 22.88
C LEU A 539 3.16 13.76 22.45
N GLU A 540 2.16 14.00 23.30
CA GLU A 540 0.74 13.97 22.90
C GLU A 540 0.41 14.99 21.80
N ARG A 541 1.20 16.07 21.72
CA ARG A 541 1.05 17.18 20.79
C ARG A 541 2.13 17.24 19.72
N ASP A 542 3.06 16.29 19.71
CA ASP A 542 3.99 16.12 18.60
C ASP A 542 3.23 15.82 17.31
N GLN A 543 3.47 16.63 16.28
CA GLN A 543 2.73 16.56 15.01
C GLN A 543 2.96 15.24 14.27
N LEU A 544 4.14 14.64 14.36
CA LEU A 544 4.44 13.36 13.70
C LEU A 544 3.65 12.23 14.37
N LEU A 545 3.73 12.13 15.70
CA LEU A 545 3.00 11.14 16.48
C LEU A 545 1.48 11.33 16.39
N ALA A 546 1.01 12.59 16.41
CA ALA A 546 -0.41 12.89 16.22
C ALA A 546 -0.90 12.52 14.82
N THR A 547 -0.10 12.77 13.78
CA THR A 547 -0.42 12.35 12.40
C THR A 547 -0.47 10.83 12.29
N ARG A 548 0.51 10.11 12.87
CA ARG A 548 0.50 8.64 12.92
C ARG A 548 -0.76 8.11 13.61
N ARG A 549 -1.20 8.71 14.72
CA ARG A 549 -2.44 8.31 15.42
C ARG A 549 -3.71 8.60 14.61
N LYS A 550 -3.81 9.78 13.99
CA LYS A 550 -5.04 10.28 13.35
C LYS A 550 -5.23 9.83 11.89
N ASN A 551 -4.14 9.54 11.18
CA ASN A 551 -4.18 9.18 9.76
C ASN A 551 -3.67 7.73 9.57
N PRO A 552 -4.58 6.73 9.45
CA PRO A 552 -4.22 5.35 9.18
C PRO A 552 -3.37 5.14 7.91
N TRP A 553 -3.47 6.07 6.95
CA TRP A 553 -2.80 6.04 5.64
C TRP A 553 -1.44 6.72 5.63
N PHE A 554 -1.01 7.26 6.77
CA PHE A 554 0.25 7.98 6.84
C PHE A 554 1.43 7.01 6.65
N LYS A 555 2.25 7.22 5.61
CA LYS A 555 3.29 6.28 5.16
C LYS A 555 4.31 5.92 6.24
N LEU A 556 4.66 6.86 7.14
CA LEU A 556 5.55 6.57 8.26
C LEU A 556 4.94 5.67 9.35
N ARG A 557 3.67 5.25 9.24
CA ARG A 557 3.12 4.15 10.07
C ARG A 557 3.76 2.81 9.76
N ALA A 558 4.33 2.63 8.56
CA ALA A 558 5.10 1.44 8.21
C ALA A 558 6.49 1.38 8.90
N PHE A 559 6.88 2.45 9.61
CA PHE A 559 8.14 2.56 10.33
C PHE A 559 7.90 2.60 11.85
N THR A 560 8.81 2.01 12.59
CA THR A 560 8.90 2.04 14.04
C THR A 560 9.84 3.16 14.47
N GLU A 561 9.54 3.76 15.62
CA GLU A 561 10.37 4.77 16.27
C GLU A 561 10.39 4.43 17.76
N LEU A 562 11.57 4.42 18.40
CA LEU A 562 11.66 4.20 19.84
C LEU A 562 10.99 5.36 20.60
N PRO A 563 10.46 5.10 21.82
CA PRO A 563 9.96 6.18 22.67
C PRO A 563 11.02 7.26 22.89
N ILE A 564 10.62 8.52 22.68
CA ILE A 564 11.48 9.68 22.90
C ILE A 564 11.54 9.96 24.40
N THR A 565 12.72 9.87 24.99
CA THR A 565 12.98 10.10 26.41
C THR A 565 13.89 11.32 26.67
N PHE A 566 14.23 12.06 25.61
CA PHE A 566 15.09 13.24 25.66
C PHE A 566 14.31 14.53 25.33
N ALA A 567 14.80 15.68 25.80
CA ALA A 567 14.17 16.97 25.56
C ALA A 567 14.26 17.41 24.07
N PRO A 568 13.36 18.30 23.60
CA PRO A 568 13.34 18.80 22.23
C PRO A 568 14.73 19.25 21.73
N THR A 569 15.06 18.87 20.50
CA THR A 569 16.38 19.06 19.88
C THR A 569 16.55 20.40 19.18
N TYR A 570 15.44 21.11 18.95
CA TYR A 570 15.35 22.41 18.30
C TYR A 570 14.49 23.35 19.18
N LYS A 571 14.63 24.68 19.19
CA LYS A 571 15.70 25.51 18.61
C LYS A 571 16.51 26.15 19.75
N TYR A 572 17.82 26.05 19.69
CA TYR A 572 18.73 26.60 20.70
C TYR A 572 19.40 27.89 20.22
N ASP A 573 19.77 28.76 21.16
CA ASP A 573 20.77 29.80 20.89
C ASP A 573 22.14 29.12 20.80
N VAL A 574 22.83 29.32 19.68
CA VAL A 574 24.14 28.68 19.38
C VAL A 574 25.14 28.98 20.51
N GLY A 575 25.87 27.95 20.94
CA GLY A 575 26.82 28.01 22.04
C GLY A 575 26.19 27.84 23.44
N THR A 576 24.87 27.71 23.56
CA THR A 576 24.18 27.66 24.86
C THR A 576 23.17 26.51 24.95
N ASP A 577 22.69 26.22 26.17
CA ASP A 577 21.54 25.33 26.42
C ASP A 577 20.21 26.07 26.54
N THR A 578 20.19 27.34 26.15
CA THR A 578 19.01 28.20 26.16
C THR A 578 18.22 28.02 24.86
N TYR A 579 16.91 27.81 24.97
CA TYR A 579 16.02 27.80 23.80
C TYR A 579 15.85 29.20 23.21
N ASP A 580 15.71 29.27 21.89
CA ASP A 580 15.68 30.47 21.02
C ASP A 580 15.15 31.73 21.70
N THR A 581 16.05 32.67 21.96
CA THR A 581 15.74 34.00 22.52
C THR A 581 15.64 35.09 21.45
N SER A 582 15.84 34.75 20.17
CA SER A 582 15.67 35.69 19.06
C SER A 582 14.26 36.25 18.99
N GLU A 583 14.06 37.31 18.22
CA GLU A 583 12.75 37.94 18.01
C GLU A 583 11.68 36.95 17.50
N LYS A 584 12.11 35.92 16.77
CA LYS A 584 11.21 34.89 16.22
C LYS A 584 10.66 33.94 17.29
N LYS A 585 11.31 33.86 18.47
CA LYS A 585 10.93 33.04 19.64
C LYS A 585 10.32 31.70 19.23
N ARG A 586 11.06 30.88 18.49
CA ARG A 586 10.57 29.57 18.04
C ARG A 586 10.30 28.68 19.25
N ALA A 587 9.17 27.96 19.20
CA ALA A 587 8.87 26.95 20.20
C ALA A 587 9.79 25.74 20.04
N PRO A 588 10.24 25.12 21.15
CA PRO A 588 11.02 23.89 21.08
C PRO A 588 10.29 22.76 20.35
N ALA A 589 11.00 21.90 19.63
CA ALA A 589 10.46 20.75 18.90
C ALA A 589 11.45 19.58 18.76
N TRP A 590 10.91 18.37 18.57
CA TRP A 590 11.65 17.19 18.14
C TRP A 590 11.67 17.10 16.62
N CYS A 591 12.53 17.91 16.01
CA CYS A 591 12.71 17.96 14.57
C CYS A 591 13.53 16.76 14.06
N ASP A 592 14.54 16.34 14.83
CA ASP A 592 15.55 15.35 14.44
C ASP A 592 15.13 13.95 14.88
N ARG A 593 14.90 13.04 13.92
CA ARG A 593 14.23 11.75 14.18
C ARG A 593 14.98 10.57 13.58
N LEU A 594 14.81 9.40 14.21
CA LEU A 594 15.26 8.11 13.68
C LEU A 594 14.05 7.17 13.64
N MET A 595 13.78 6.59 12.46
CA MET A 595 12.71 5.63 12.26
C MET A 595 13.20 4.47 11.42
N TYR A 596 12.67 3.27 11.63
CA TYR A 596 13.16 2.07 10.96
C TYR A 596 12.04 1.10 10.54
N ARG A 597 12.31 0.30 9.52
CA ARG A 597 11.43 -0.75 9.00
C ARG A 597 12.25 -1.97 8.64
N GLY A 598 11.77 -3.15 9.03
CA GLY A 598 12.38 -4.43 8.64
C GLY A 598 11.89 -5.61 9.46
N ARG A 599 10.60 -5.59 9.83
CA ARG A 599 9.94 -6.60 10.69
C ARG A 599 10.77 -6.88 11.96
N ASP A 600 11.03 -8.15 12.24
CA ASP A 600 11.79 -8.69 13.36
C ASP A 600 13.31 -8.71 13.13
N ARG A 601 13.77 -8.40 11.91
CA ARG A 601 15.20 -8.36 11.57
C ARG A 601 15.91 -7.08 11.94
N ILE A 602 15.20 -6.07 12.42
CA ILE A 602 15.81 -4.81 12.88
C ILE A 602 15.22 -4.42 14.23
N LYS A 603 16.12 -4.13 15.17
CA LYS A 603 15.75 -3.64 16.49
C LYS A 603 16.68 -2.50 16.84
N GLN A 604 16.11 -1.35 17.15
CA GLN A 604 16.86 -0.25 17.73
C GLN A 604 17.02 -0.48 19.24
N LEU A 605 18.27 -0.39 19.71
CA LEU A 605 18.69 -0.63 21.08
C LEU A 605 18.75 0.64 21.92
N ASP A 606 19.08 1.77 21.29
CA ASP A 606 19.22 3.07 21.95
C ASP A 606 18.63 4.18 21.08
N TYR A 607 18.16 5.24 21.73
CA TYR A 607 17.68 6.45 21.06
C TYR A 607 17.92 7.67 21.94
N ARG A 608 18.95 8.46 21.60
CA ARG A 608 19.44 9.54 22.47
C ARG A 608 19.80 10.80 21.70
N ARG A 609 19.70 11.92 22.42
CA ARG A 609 20.20 13.24 22.04
C ARG A 609 21.60 13.45 22.63
N HIS A 610 22.43 14.24 21.96
CA HIS A 610 23.77 14.63 22.41
C HIS A 610 23.86 16.12 22.69
N GLU A 611 24.59 16.51 23.73
CA GLU A 611 24.69 17.90 24.20
C GLU A 611 25.82 18.67 23.50
N VAL A 612 25.70 18.79 22.17
CA VAL A 612 26.62 19.55 21.32
C VAL A 612 26.05 20.93 21.02
N ARG A 613 26.82 22.01 21.25
CA ARG A 613 26.31 23.39 21.26
C ARG A 613 26.63 24.22 20.03
N VAL A 614 27.37 23.68 19.05
CA VAL A 614 27.81 24.44 17.87
C VAL A 614 26.72 24.69 16.82
N SER A 615 25.52 24.13 17.01
CA SER A 615 24.34 24.31 16.17
C SER A 615 23.12 24.69 17.03
N ASP A 616 22.11 25.28 16.40
CA ASP A 616 20.79 25.51 17.01
C ASP A 616 19.96 24.21 17.14
N HIS A 617 20.47 23.10 16.60
CA HIS A 617 20.00 21.74 16.82
C HIS A 617 20.99 20.90 17.64
N ARG A 618 20.46 19.90 18.34
CA ARG A 618 21.23 18.85 19.03
C ARG A 618 21.30 17.57 18.18
N PRO A 619 22.48 16.93 18.02
CA PRO A 619 22.60 15.65 17.33
C PRO A 619 21.77 14.56 18.00
N VAL A 620 21.26 13.62 17.21
CA VAL A 620 20.52 12.45 17.69
C VAL A 620 21.15 11.18 17.13
N SER A 621 21.32 10.15 17.94
CA SER A 621 21.82 8.85 17.50
C SER A 621 20.93 7.69 17.95
N GLY A 622 21.04 6.58 17.23
CA GLY A 622 20.48 5.30 17.63
C GLY A 622 21.40 4.17 17.23
N LEU A 623 21.51 3.18 18.11
CA LEU A 623 22.20 1.92 17.84
C LEU A 623 21.15 0.88 17.44
N PHE A 624 21.44 0.10 16.41
CA PHE A 624 20.55 -0.92 15.86
C PHE A 624 21.26 -2.26 15.81
N THR A 625 20.53 -3.33 16.13
CA THR A 625 20.89 -4.68 15.70
C THR A 625 20.08 -5.02 14.46
N MET A 626 20.75 -5.50 13.43
CA MET A 626 20.16 -5.87 12.16
C MET A 626 20.57 -7.31 11.82
N VAL A 627 19.62 -8.16 11.43
CA VAL A 627 19.86 -9.53 10.99
C VAL A 627 20.00 -9.52 9.47
N VAL A 628 21.18 -9.92 9.00
CA VAL A 628 21.48 -10.11 7.59
C VAL A 628 21.49 -11.59 7.24
N LYS A 629 21.13 -11.92 6.01
CA LYS A 629 20.98 -13.29 5.54
C LYS A 629 21.94 -13.58 4.39
N ARG A 630 22.44 -14.81 4.38
CA ARG A 630 23.10 -15.42 3.24
C ARG A 630 22.31 -16.65 2.81
N VAL A 631 21.79 -16.64 1.60
CA VAL A 631 20.94 -17.70 1.06
C VAL A 631 21.77 -18.90 0.67
N SER A 632 21.34 -20.10 1.08
CA SER A 632 21.85 -21.38 0.56
C SER A 632 21.01 -21.80 -0.65
N PRO A 633 21.53 -21.76 -1.89
CA PRO A 633 20.73 -22.01 -3.09
C PRO A 633 20.06 -23.39 -3.09
N LYS A 634 20.77 -24.42 -2.60
CA LYS A 634 20.25 -25.79 -2.53
C LYS A 634 19.09 -25.91 -1.54
N LYS A 635 19.25 -25.39 -0.32
CA LYS A 635 18.18 -25.44 0.70
C LYS A 635 16.97 -24.62 0.26
N ARG A 636 17.21 -23.45 -0.34
CA ARG A 636 16.16 -22.59 -0.87
C ARG A 636 15.34 -23.30 -1.94
N ALA A 637 15.99 -23.97 -2.90
CA ALA A 637 15.29 -24.71 -3.94
C ALA A 637 14.40 -25.82 -3.37
N MET A 638 14.91 -26.60 -2.40
CA MET A 638 14.10 -27.63 -1.71
C MET A 638 12.91 -27.02 -0.96
N LYS A 639 13.11 -25.86 -0.33
CA LYS A 639 12.04 -25.20 0.42
C LYS A 639 10.99 -24.60 -0.50
N LEU A 640 11.40 -24.06 -1.65
CA LEU A 640 10.49 -23.57 -2.67
C LEU A 640 9.60 -24.69 -3.22
N GLU A 641 10.15 -25.88 -3.45
CA GLU A 641 9.39 -27.06 -3.88
C GLU A 641 8.33 -27.48 -2.85
N ASP A 642 8.68 -27.45 -1.55
CA ASP A 642 7.73 -27.68 -0.45
C ASP A 642 6.60 -26.64 -0.42
N CYS A 643 6.94 -25.35 -0.56
CA CYS A 643 5.96 -24.27 -0.65
C CYS A 643 5.03 -24.44 -1.87
N GLN A 644 5.58 -24.80 -3.03
CA GLN A 644 4.80 -25.05 -4.24
C GLN A 644 3.82 -26.21 -4.07
N ARG A 645 4.23 -27.31 -3.43
CA ARG A 645 3.33 -28.43 -3.11
C ARG A 645 2.18 -27.98 -2.21
N GLN A 646 2.47 -27.22 -1.15
CA GLN A 646 1.44 -26.69 -0.25
C GLN A 646 0.47 -25.72 -0.96
N LEU A 647 0.97 -24.93 -1.91
CA LEU A 647 0.13 -24.04 -2.72
C LEU A 647 -0.84 -24.86 -3.58
N VAL A 648 -0.37 -25.94 -4.20
CA VAL A 648 -1.20 -26.85 -5.01
C VAL A 648 -2.31 -27.47 -4.15
N GLU A 649 -1.97 -28.01 -2.98
CA GLU A 649 -2.95 -28.58 -2.04
C GLU A 649 -4.02 -27.54 -1.61
N MET A 650 -3.58 -26.32 -1.28
CA MET A 650 -4.50 -25.22 -0.95
C MET A 650 -5.41 -24.88 -2.13
N LYS A 651 -4.86 -24.81 -3.35
CA LYS A 651 -5.60 -24.50 -4.57
C LYS A 651 -6.65 -25.58 -4.87
N GLU A 652 -6.30 -26.86 -4.73
CA GLU A 652 -7.24 -27.97 -4.96
C GLU A 652 -8.45 -27.92 -4.03
N LYS A 653 -8.23 -27.56 -2.75
CA LYS A 653 -9.30 -27.36 -1.79
C LYS A 653 -10.20 -26.18 -2.18
N LEU A 654 -9.60 -25.04 -2.54
CA LEU A 654 -10.34 -23.85 -2.93
C LEU A 654 -11.15 -24.05 -4.22
N VAL A 655 -10.56 -24.71 -5.22
CA VAL A 655 -11.23 -25.07 -6.48
C VAL A 655 -12.42 -25.97 -6.19
N TYR A 656 -12.28 -26.97 -5.31
CA TYR A 656 -13.39 -27.84 -4.92
C TYR A 656 -14.54 -27.05 -4.27
N GLU A 657 -14.23 -26.23 -3.26
CA GLU A 657 -15.24 -25.46 -2.52
C GLU A 657 -15.94 -24.44 -3.42
N SER A 658 -15.19 -23.73 -4.27
CA SER A 658 -15.75 -22.73 -5.19
C SER A 658 -16.53 -23.36 -6.35
N SER A 659 -16.10 -24.54 -6.81
CA SER A 659 -16.85 -25.31 -7.81
C SER A 659 -18.20 -25.76 -7.27
N LEU A 660 -18.24 -26.19 -6.01
CA LEU A 660 -19.48 -26.57 -5.35
C LEU A 660 -20.43 -25.37 -5.22
N ASP A 661 -19.93 -24.22 -4.74
CA ASP A 661 -20.68 -22.95 -4.68
C ASP A 661 -21.22 -22.53 -6.05
N TYR A 662 -20.41 -22.61 -7.09
CA TYR A 662 -20.82 -22.25 -8.45
C TYR A 662 -21.96 -23.17 -8.96
N LEU A 663 -21.81 -24.49 -8.83
CA LEU A 663 -22.81 -25.44 -9.30
C LEU A 663 -24.14 -25.32 -8.51
N THR A 664 -24.08 -25.10 -7.19
CA THR A 664 -25.30 -25.01 -6.37
C THR A 664 -25.97 -23.65 -6.43
N ASP A 665 -25.19 -22.58 -6.26
CA ASP A 665 -25.75 -21.26 -5.98
C ASP A 665 -25.86 -20.40 -7.25
N VAL A 666 -25.07 -20.70 -8.28
CA VAL A 666 -25.14 -20.01 -9.58
C VAL A 666 -25.93 -20.82 -10.61
N LEU A 667 -25.64 -22.12 -10.75
CA LEU A 667 -26.33 -22.97 -11.73
C LEU A 667 -27.61 -23.61 -11.18
N GLY A 668 -27.74 -23.79 -9.86
CA GLY A 668 -28.94 -24.35 -9.23
C GLY A 668 -28.98 -25.87 -9.15
N PHE A 669 -27.86 -26.57 -9.34
CA PHE A 669 -27.79 -28.02 -9.16
C PHE A 669 -27.89 -28.40 -7.68
N ASP A 670 -28.42 -29.59 -7.38
CA ASP A 670 -28.38 -30.12 -6.03
C ASP A 670 -26.93 -30.47 -5.61
N LYS A 671 -26.71 -30.54 -4.30
CA LYS A 671 -25.38 -30.72 -3.72
C LYS A 671 -24.74 -32.06 -4.08
N ASP A 672 -25.52 -33.13 -4.26
CA ASP A 672 -24.98 -34.46 -4.52
C ASP A 672 -24.64 -34.63 -6.00
N SER A 673 -25.50 -34.15 -6.91
CA SER A 673 -25.18 -34.05 -8.34
C SER A 673 -23.95 -33.18 -8.58
N SER A 674 -23.83 -32.05 -7.87
CA SER A 674 -22.67 -31.16 -7.97
C SER A 674 -21.36 -31.85 -7.59
N LYS A 675 -21.35 -32.63 -6.51
CA LYS A 675 -20.16 -33.43 -6.12
C LYS A 675 -19.80 -34.47 -7.18
N GLN A 676 -20.80 -35.13 -7.76
CA GLN A 676 -20.58 -36.12 -8.82
C GLN A 676 -19.96 -35.49 -10.07
N LEU A 677 -20.46 -34.32 -10.49
CA LEU A 677 -19.91 -33.57 -11.63
C LEU A 677 -18.44 -33.17 -11.40
N ILE A 678 -18.12 -32.65 -10.20
CA ILE A 678 -16.73 -32.31 -9.82
C ILE A 678 -15.82 -33.56 -9.85
N HIS A 679 -16.31 -34.69 -9.36
CA HIS A 679 -15.55 -35.95 -9.37
C HIS A 679 -15.32 -36.51 -10.78
N GLN A 680 -16.35 -36.46 -11.64
CA GLN A 680 -16.23 -36.86 -13.04
C GLN A 680 -15.23 -35.99 -13.79
N LYS A 681 -15.28 -34.66 -13.58
CA LYS A 681 -14.33 -33.72 -14.17
C LYS A 681 -12.88 -34.07 -13.80
N ARG A 682 -12.62 -34.36 -12.52
CA ARG A 682 -11.28 -34.71 -12.03
C ARG A 682 -10.73 -36.03 -12.57
N LYS A 683 -11.59 -36.96 -13.01
CA LYS A 683 -11.17 -38.22 -13.63
C LYS A 683 -10.89 -38.12 -15.12
N GLY A 684 -11.43 -37.10 -15.78
CA GLY A 684 -11.27 -36.87 -17.23
C GLY A 684 -10.10 -35.96 -17.61
N GLN A 685 -9.50 -35.28 -16.62
CA GLN A 685 -8.20 -34.60 -16.72
C GLN A 685 -7.09 -35.58 -16.33
#